data_AF-A0A2E5ZD92-F1
#
_entry.id   AF-A0A2E5ZD92-F1
#
_cell.length_a   1.000
_cell.length_b   1.000
_cell.length_c   1.000
_cell.angle_alpha   90.00
_cell.angle_beta   90.00
_cell.angle_gamma   90.00
#
_symmetry.space_group_name_H-M   'P 1'
#
loop_
_entity.id
_entity.type
_entity.pdbx_description
1 polymer ?
#
loop_
_entity_poly.entity_id
_entity_poly.type
_entity_poly.pdbx_seq_one_letter_code
_entity_poly.pdbx_strand_id
1 'polypeptide(L)'
;MLMIDTSDLPLHLAERCIFRSQITDTPTFVIHWMRTAIRLEESPTFDTARHLASSLGVPLLVYHGIDERYQYASYRHHRFLLEGAADVADMAESIGVDHIVHVSREGFRGPYLLELAKQSGLVITDMVDLNPWNNWAEKVSDHCCLVEVDSHCVLPRPVFGKSKDRPFRFRDATKDEMRARVSRNWPLIRNKPLRMPESWKPPFDPVDIRVELSKDGGLELLSKCDIDPTVVAVTEVRGGSSHAIEHWENWCKSGIRSYHTKRNNAAIIDGVSGMSPWIHYGMISVMRIVRDAASIGGKGAEKFLDEMLVFREHAHHHAHAVRNPEDWSNIPGWAISSWNQRSVHISEKSPLQLERARSGDLLWDCAQTGLLRHGSMHNNVRMTWGKAFAGWRKDAEDAMHLALEMNNRFALDGRDPSSIAGVQWCFGLFDRAFGPADPVMGKIRKRPTENHANRIDMQSYIEITNRATAGGEMEIGIIGGGLSGTFAARLLSDLGHNVTIWDKGSNLGGRLTSWQTGRRAILHLGARSLDSIPKWMSRFTTEWETLGLVKRDGDSLVPILPLPELLNLLSEGSEVNHGHMVCNLELLVDGVRVDSEFKGERKSSRFDRVLVAVPVEQAADIASEIDLEIVGKSSPCIVAWGPCETLLENPPEGFSIYKVDEKTTLVELSPEISHQLIDQDKALLTKIITERIGLSDEGWKSHKWRYSRASSGPGSVISRHGVSFIGDAFGKDIGFAGAALDSAARAVSNMHLSILDPEFNRRPVQSSLSDW
;
A
#
# COMPACT_ATOMS: atom_id res chain seq x y z
N MET A 1 40.01 19.92 -16.72
CA MET A 1 39.00 18.89 -17.01
C MET A 1 39.48 17.61 -16.35
N LEU A 2 38.91 17.26 -15.19
CA LEU A 2 39.20 15.98 -14.54
C LEU A 2 38.40 14.91 -15.29
N MET A 3 39.07 14.10 -16.10
CA MET A 3 38.41 12.91 -16.68
C MET A 3 38.44 11.81 -15.63
N ILE A 4 37.37 11.69 -14.85
CA ILE A 4 37.12 10.47 -14.09
C ILE A 4 36.51 9.47 -15.07
N ASP A 5 37.22 8.39 -15.34
CA ASP A 5 36.75 7.24 -16.09
C ASP A 5 36.67 6.03 -15.13
N THR A 6 36.00 4.97 -15.57
CA THR A 6 35.97 3.64 -14.96
C THR A 6 37.34 3.13 -14.48
N SER A 7 38.46 3.62 -15.05
CA SER A 7 39.83 3.30 -14.65
C SER A 7 40.20 3.77 -13.24
N ASP A 8 39.50 4.76 -12.67
CA ASP A 8 39.75 5.26 -11.32
C ASP A 8 39.07 4.41 -10.23
N LEU A 9 38.22 3.46 -10.62
CA LEU A 9 37.52 2.54 -9.73
C LEU A 9 38.25 1.19 -9.63
N PRO A 10 38.28 0.55 -8.45
CA PRO A 10 38.66 -0.84 -8.33
C PRO A 10 37.80 -1.71 -9.25
N LEU A 11 38.40 -2.72 -9.90
CA LEU A 11 37.72 -3.54 -10.92
C LEU A 11 36.35 -4.08 -10.49
N HIS A 12 36.20 -4.51 -9.23
CA HIS A 12 34.95 -5.05 -8.69
C HIS A 12 33.80 -4.03 -8.55
N LEU A 13 34.13 -2.74 -8.54
CA LEU A 13 33.17 -1.62 -8.60
C LEU A 13 33.02 -1.14 -10.04
N ALA A 14 34.11 -1.00 -10.79
CA ALA A 14 34.11 -0.53 -12.17
C ALA A 14 33.19 -1.37 -13.07
N GLU A 15 33.24 -2.70 -12.95
CA GLU A 15 32.39 -3.62 -13.75
C GLU A 15 30.88 -3.47 -13.48
N ARG A 16 30.50 -2.74 -12.43
CA ARG A 16 29.11 -2.53 -12.01
C ARG A 16 28.55 -1.18 -12.45
N CYS A 17 29.39 -0.28 -12.95
CA CYS A 17 29.03 1.11 -13.18
C CYS A 17 28.61 1.38 -14.64
N ILE A 18 27.60 2.21 -14.81
CA ILE A 18 27.27 2.90 -16.08
C ILE A 18 27.36 4.39 -15.81
N PHE A 19 28.24 5.07 -16.54
CA PHE A 19 28.37 6.53 -16.52
C PHE A 19 27.41 7.11 -17.57
N ARG A 20 26.39 7.84 -17.13
CA ARG A 20 25.38 8.45 -18.03
C ARG A 20 25.86 9.74 -18.67
N SER A 21 26.77 10.44 -18.01
CA SER A 21 27.34 11.72 -18.46
C SER A 21 28.76 11.88 -17.91
N GLN A 22 29.58 12.69 -18.56
CA GLN A 22 30.93 13.00 -18.08
C GLN A 22 30.90 14.08 -17.01
N ILE A 23 31.89 14.08 -16.12
CA ILE A 23 32.10 15.17 -15.17
C ILE A 23 32.63 16.40 -15.93
N THR A 24 31.85 17.47 -15.94
CA THR A 24 32.24 18.72 -16.60
C THR A 24 32.99 19.68 -15.67
N ASP A 25 32.62 19.69 -14.38
CA ASP A 25 33.15 20.59 -13.36
C ASP A 25 33.69 19.81 -12.15
N THR A 26 34.59 20.42 -11.37
CA THR A 26 35.14 19.76 -10.17
C THR A 26 34.05 19.69 -9.09
N PRO A 27 33.61 18.48 -8.66
CA PRO A 27 32.58 18.35 -7.65
C PRO A 27 32.99 19.00 -6.33
N THR A 28 32.06 19.64 -5.62
CA THR A 28 32.32 20.19 -4.27
C THR A 28 32.06 19.18 -3.16
N PHE A 29 31.23 18.18 -3.45
CA PHE A 29 30.97 16.98 -2.66
C PHE A 29 30.43 15.91 -3.61
N VAL A 30 30.23 14.70 -3.12
CA VAL A 30 29.64 13.58 -3.85
C VAL A 30 28.32 13.19 -3.20
N ILE A 31 27.29 12.91 -3.99
CA ILE A 31 26.01 12.40 -3.50
C ILE A 31 25.92 10.90 -3.76
N HIS A 32 25.70 10.12 -2.70
CA HIS A 32 25.12 8.78 -2.82
C HIS A 32 23.60 8.91 -2.73
N TRP A 33 22.92 8.82 -3.87
CA TRP A 33 21.46 8.80 -3.94
C TRP A 33 20.97 7.36 -3.73
N MET A 34 20.54 7.08 -2.52
CA MET A 34 20.01 5.77 -2.10
C MET A 34 18.52 5.68 -2.44
N ARG A 35 18.12 4.63 -3.19
CA ARG A 35 16.72 4.35 -3.55
C ARG A 35 16.31 2.92 -3.22
N THR A 36 17.02 1.94 -3.79
CA THR A 36 16.64 0.52 -3.75
C THR A 36 17.72 -0.38 -3.16
N ALA A 37 18.90 0.16 -2.88
CA ALA A 37 19.96 -0.52 -2.13
C ALA A 37 20.07 0.11 -0.73
N ILE A 38 19.06 -0.12 0.12
CA ILE A 38 18.92 0.54 1.43
C ILE A 38 19.82 -0.13 2.48
N ARG A 39 21.13 0.00 2.28
CA ARG A 39 22.19 -0.48 3.18
C ARG A 39 23.51 0.22 2.89
N LEU A 40 24.39 0.27 3.89
CA LEU A 40 25.78 0.74 3.74
C LEU A 40 26.80 -0.41 3.75
N GLU A 41 26.42 -1.59 4.23
CA GLU A 41 27.27 -2.79 4.24
C GLU A 41 27.18 -3.57 2.93
N GLU A 42 28.34 -4.03 2.43
CA GLU A 42 28.44 -4.79 1.17
C GLU A 42 27.59 -4.15 0.05
N SER A 43 27.73 -2.83 -0.10
CA SER A 43 26.88 -1.97 -0.91
C SER A 43 27.70 -1.36 -2.05
N PRO A 44 27.66 -1.95 -3.26
CA PRO A 44 28.45 -1.45 -4.40
C PRO A 44 28.23 0.03 -4.70
N THR A 45 27.00 0.51 -4.60
CA THR A 45 26.64 1.93 -4.80
C THR A 45 27.31 2.84 -3.79
N PHE A 46 27.21 2.50 -2.50
CA PHE A 46 27.85 3.29 -1.44
C PHE A 46 29.37 3.23 -1.54
N ASP A 47 29.92 2.06 -1.84
CA ASP A 47 31.36 1.84 -1.99
C ASP A 47 31.95 2.60 -3.19
N THR A 48 31.24 2.65 -4.32
CA THR A 48 31.60 3.51 -5.45
C THR A 48 31.56 4.99 -5.07
N ALA A 49 30.51 5.45 -4.41
CA ALA A 49 30.40 6.85 -3.98
C ALA A 49 31.53 7.24 -3.01
N ARG A 50 31.84 6.36 -2.05
CA ARG A 50 32.90 6.52 -1.06
C ARG A 50 34.29 6.52 -1.69
N HIS A 51 34.53 5.66 -2.66
CA HIS A 51 35.80 5.64 -3.40
C HIS A 51 35.99 6.92 -4.20
N LEU A 52 34.99 7.34 -4.98
CA LEU A 52 35.06 8.55 -5.79
C LEU A 52 35.22 9.82 -4.95
N ALA A 53 34.47 9.96 -3.85
CA ALA A 53 34.62 11.09 -2.92
C ALA A 53 36.04 11.16 -2.33
N SER A 54 36.59 9.99 -1.94
CA SER A 54 37.95 9.90 -1.41
C SER A 54 39.01 10.24 -2.46
N SER A 55 38.86 9.77 -3.69
CA SER A 55 39.81 10.07 -4.78
C SER A 55 39.79 11.55 -5.17
N LEU A 56 38.64 12.21 -5.05
CA LEU A 56 38.47 13.63 -5.31
C LEU A 56 38.84 14.52 -4.11
N GLY A 57 38.98 13.95 -2.91
CA GLY A 57 39.27 14.70 -1.70
C GLY A 57 38.10 15.59 -1.24
N VAL A 58 36.86 15.20 -1.50
CA VAL A 58 35.65 15.98 -1.20
C VAL A 58 34.69 15.23 -0.26
N PRO A 59 33.76 15.93 0.42
CA PRO A 59 32.74 15.30 1.26
C PRO A 59 31.85 14.29 0.53
N LEU A 60 31.31 13.32 1.29
CA LEU A 60 30.28 12.39 0.82
C LEU A 60 28.99 12.62 1.61
N LEU A 61 27.89 12.83 0.88
CA LEU A 61 26.55 12.96 1.42
C LEU A 61 25.69 11.78 0.95
N VAL A 62 25.11 11.04 1.89
CA VAL A 62 24.05 10.06 1.57
C VAL A 62 22.71 10.79 1.58
N TYR A 63 22.10 10.91 0.40
CA TYR A 63 20.73 11.39 0.25
C TYR A 63 19.81 10.19 0.08
N HIS A 64 18.94 9.97 1.07
CA HIS A 64 17.95 8.89 1.05
C HIS A 64 16.56 9.49 0.79
N GLY A 65 16.06 9.28 -0.43
CA GLY A 65 14.76 9.80 -0.85
C GLY A 65 13.67 8.74 -0.76
N ILE A 66 12.62 9.01 0.02
CA ILE A 66 11.39 8.22 0.09
C ILE A 66 10.29 9.06 -0.56
N ASP A 67 9.89 8.68 -1.76
CA ASP A 67 8.90 9.41 -2.55
C ASP A 67 7.52 8.77 -2.46
N GLU A 68 6.45 9.56 -2.53
CA GLU A 68 5.05 9.07 -2.49
C GLU A 68 4.46 8.81 -3.90
N ARG A 69 5.17 9.18 -4.98
CA ARG A 69 4.63 9.16 -6.36
C ARG A 69 4.93 7.89 -7.14
N TYR A 70 5.62 6.91 -6.55
CA TYR A 70 5.82 5.62 -7.20
C TYR A 70 4.53 4.80 -7.18
N GLN A 71 4.40 3.87 -8.13
CA GLN A 71 3.17 3.10 -8.30
C GLN A 71 2.88 2.23 -7.06
N TYR A 72 1.64 2.33 -6.58
CA TYR A 72 1.17 1.64 -5.38
C TYR A 72 1.93 2.02 -4.09
N ALA A 73 2.37 3.27 -3.97
CA ALA A 73 2.82 3.81 -2.70
C ALA A 73 1.71 3.67 -1.64
N SER A 74 2.07 3.11 -0.48
CA SER A 74 1.13 2.78 0.59
C SER A 74 1.80 2.76 1.94
N TYR A 75 1.00 2.71 3.01
CA TYR A 75 1.48 2.57 4.38
C TYR A 75 2.39 1.35 4.55
N ARG A 76 2.04 0.21 3.91
CA ARG A 76 2.88 -1.00 3.89
C ARG A 76 4.30 -0.74 3.46
N HIS A 77 4.46 -0.20 2.26
CA HIS A 77 5.76 -0.02 1.65
C HIS A 77 6.53 1.12 2.30
N HIS A 78 5.84 2.22 2.63
CA HIS A 78 6.48 3.35 3.30
C HIS A 78 6.95 2.99 4.69
N ARG A 79 6.17 2.25 5.49
CA ARG A 79 6.62 1.82 6.82
C ARG A 79 7.89 0.99 6.72
N PHE A 80 7.95 0.03 5.80
CA PHE A 80 9.13 -0.80 5.58
C PHE A 80 10.36 0.03 5.14
N LEU A 81 10.16 1.01 4.25
CA LEU A 81 11.21 1.96 3.82
C LEU A 81 11.72 2.83 4.98
N LEU A 82 10.83 3.34 5.83
CA LEU A 82 11.18 4.15 7.00
C LEU A 82 12.01 3.34 8.01
N GLU A 83 11.64 2.08 8.26
CA GLU A 83 12.42 1.19 9.12
C GLU A 83 13.82 0.94 8.56
N GLY A 84 13.93 0.77 7.24
CA GLY A 84 15.22 0.70 6.55
C GLY A 84 16.03 2.00 6.66
N ALA A 85 15.38 3.16 6.55
CA ALA A 85 16.03 4.46 6.68
C ALA A 85 16.55 4.72 8.10
N ALA A 86 15.81 4.28 9.13
CA ALA A 86 16.26 4.35 10.52
C ALA A 86 17.52 3.50 10.74
N ASP A 87 17.56 2.26 10.23
CA ASP A 87 18.77 1.44 10.30
C ASP A 87 19.93 2.08 9.51
N VAL A 88 19.70 2.60 8.30
CA VAL A 88 20.77 3.33 7.58
C VAL A 88 21.27 4.54 8.36
N ALA A 89 20.39 5.29 9.04
CA ALA A 89 20.78 6.47 9.82
C ALA A 89 21.74 6.12 10.95
N ASP A 90 21.43 5.07 11.73
CA ASP A 90 22.33 4.61 12.77
C ASP A 90 23.66 4.12 12.19
N MET A 91 23.66 3.53 10.97
CA MET A 91 24.89 2.99 10.38
C MET A 91 25.77 4.12 9.89
N ALA A 92 25.15 5.12 9.27
CA ALA A 92 25.80 6.34 8.83
C ALA A 92 26.48 7.07 9.99
N GLU A 93 25.82 7.15 11.15
CA GLU A 93 26.38 7.71 12.38
C GLU A 93 27.62 6.93 12.84
N SER A 94 27.53 5.60 12.90
CA SER A 94 28.62 4.74 13.37
C SER A 94 29.90 4.80 12.52
N ILE A 95 29.76 5.01 11.20
CA ILE A 95 30.91 5.12 10.28
C ILE A 95 31.28 6.58 9.98
N GLY A 96 30.54 7.54 10.54
CA GLY A 96 30.80 8.97 10.38
C GLY A 96 30.58 9.50 8.97
N VAL A 97 29.46 9.15 8.30
CA VAL A 97 29.03 9.76 7.02
C VAL A 97 27.75 10.58 7.21
N ASP A 98 27.61 11.71 6.52
CA ASP A 98 26.39 12.50 6.57
C ASP A 98 25.27 11.76 5.83
N HIS A 99 24.13 11.60 6.50
CA HIS A 99 22.93 10.98 5.95
C HIS A 99 21.73 11.90 6.18
N ILE A 100 21.07 12.28 5.08
CA ILE A 100 19.84 13.08 5.12
C ILE A 100 18.70 12.29 4.50
N VAL A 101 17.57 12.24 5.21
CA VAL A 101 16.36 11.58 4.72
C VAL A 101 15.36 12.64 4.26
N HIS A 102 14.92 12.50 3.02
CA HIS A 102 13.83 13.26 2.45
C HIS A 102 12.62 12.36 2.25
N VAL A 103 11.54 12.65 2.97
CA VAL A 103 10.23 12.01 2.75
C VAL A 103 9.32 13.00 2.04
N SER A 104 8.98 12.70 0.77
CA SER A 104 8.03 13.48 0.00
C SER A 104 6.67 13.43 0.68
N ARG A 105 6.17 14.60 1.09
CA ARG A 105 4.91 14.76 1.83
C ARG A 105 4.39 16.18 1.70
N GLU A 106 3.21 16.48 2.23
CA GLU A 106 2.69 17.85 2.28
C GLU A 106 3.71 18.86 2.84
N GLY A 107 3.94 19.94 2.10
CA GLY A 107 4.96 20.96 2.40
C GLY A 107 6.39 20.64 1.93
N PHE A 108 6.70 19.38 1.60
CA PHE A 108 8.06 18.92 1.27
C PHE A 108 8.08 18.12 -0.05
N ARG A 109 7.50 18.65 -1.13
CA ARG A 109 7.50 18.02 -2.47
C ARG A 109 8.48 18.67 -3.46
N GLY A 110 9.45 19.43 -2.93
CA GLY A 110 10.41 20.17 -3.73
C GLY A 110 11.36 19.28 -4.54
N PRO A 111 11.99 19.81 -5.60
CA PRO A 111 12.97 19.08 -6.40
C PRO A 111 14.35 19.01 -5.71
N TYR A 112 14.39 18.71 -4.41
CA TYR A 112 15.57 18.86 -3.57
C TYR A 112 16.77 18.05 -4.06
N LEU A 113 16.56 16.83 -4.57
CA LEU A 113 17.63 16.05 -5.18
C LEU A 113 18.25 16.76 -6.40
N LEU A 114 17.44 17.42 -7.24
CA LEU A 114 17.95 18.14 -8.40
C LEU A 114 18.76 19.38 -7.99
N GLU A 115 18.32 20.07 -6.93
CA GLU A 115 19.08 21.20 -6.35
C GLU A 115 20.43 20.74 -5.79
N LEU A 116 20.44 19.63 -5.04
CA LEU A 116 21.66 19.01 -4.52
C LEU A 116 22.57 18.50 -5.65
N ALA A 117 22.01 17.85 -6.67
CA ALA A 117 22.75 17.32 -7.82
C ALA A 117 23.50 18.43 -8.57
N LYS A 118 22.87 19.60 -8.77
CA LYS A 118 23.50 20.77 -9.38
C LYS A 118 24.67 21.33 -8.56
N GLN A 119 24.57 21.29 -7.23
CA GLN A 119 25.65 21.74 -6.34
C GLN A 119 26.82 20.74 -6.28
N SER A 120 26.47 19.45 -6.25
CA SER A 120 27.43 18.34 -6.17
C SER A 120 28.24 18.21 -7.46
N GLY A 121 27.58 18.20 -8.61
CA GLY A 121 28.21 17.90 -9.91
C GLY A 121 28.44 16.40 -10.17
N LEU A 122 28.38 15.55 -9.14
CA LEU A 122 28.49 14.09 -9.23
C LEU A 122 27.47 13.38 -8.32
N VAL A 123 26.67 12.48 -8.89
CA VAL A 123 25.68 11.65 -8.20
C VAL A 123 25.94 10.18 -8.52
N ILE A 124 25.96 9.32 -7.50
CA ILE A 124 26.03 7.87 -7.62
C ILE A 124 24.72 7.29 -7.11
N THR A 125 24.06 6.42 -7.86
CA THR A 125 22.79 5.79 -7.47
C THR A 125 22.72 4.33 -7.88
N ASP A 126 21.83 3.57 -7.23
CA ASP A 126 21.51 2.20 -7.62
C ASP A 126 20.89 2.13 -9.02
N MET A 127 21.26 1.11 -9.80
CA MET A 127 20.69 0.88 -11.12
C MET A 127 19.32 0.20 -11.01
N VAL A 128 18.26 0.86 -11.52
CA VAL A 128 16.87 0.39 -11.46
C VAL A 128 16.24 0.45 -12.85
N ASP A 129 15.93 -0.72 -13.41
CA ASP A 129 15.42 -0.86 -14.80
C ASP A 129 13.88 -0.69 -14.91
N LEU A 130 13.25 -0.05 -13.93
CA LEU A 130 11.80 0.10 -13.82
C LEU A 130 11.40 1.57 -13.75
N ASN A 131 10.18 1.87 -14.22
CA ASN A 131 9.60 3.21 -14.12
C ASN A 131 8.81 3.36 -12.80
N PRO A 132 8.78 4.56 -12.19
CA PRO A 132 9.34 5.82 -12.69
C PRO A 132 10.84 6.05 -12.37
N TRP A 133 11.53 5.12 -11.72
CA TRP A 133 12.91 5.30 -11.26
C TRP A 133 13.92 5.54 -12.39
N ASN A 134 13.80 4.84 -13.52
CA ASN A 134 14.66 5.09 -14.68
C ASN A 134 14.45 6.51 -15.22
N ASN A 135 13.19 6.95 -15.38
CA ASN A 135 12.88 8.32 -15.80
C ASN A 135 13.42 9.39 -14.83
N TRP A 136 13.46 9.10 -13.52
CA TRP A 136 14.06 10.01 -12.54
C TRP A 136 15.59 10.06 -12.68
N ALA A 137 16.25 8.93 -12.92
CA ALA A 137 17.69 8.88 -13.18
C ALA A 137 18.05 9.69 -14.43
N GLU A 138 17.31 9.54 -15.52
CA GLU A 138 17.49 10.34 -16.75
C GLU A 138 17.44 11.84 -16.45
N LYS A 139 16.40 12.31 -15.73
CA LYS A 139 16.27 13.72 -15.35
C LYS A 139 17.41 14.25 -14.47
N VAL A 140 17.99 13.42 -13.60
CA VAL A 140 19.16 13.81 -12.78
C VAL A 140 20.41 13.90 -13.67
N SER A 141 20.56 13.00 -14.65
CA SER A 141 21.71 12.97 -15.56
C SER A 141 21.78 14.18 -16.50
N ASP A 142 20.66 14.86 -16.74
CA ASP A 142 20.60 16.13 -17.48
C ASP A 142 21.27 17.30 -16.75
N HIS A 143 21.51 17.16 -15.43
CA HIS A 143 21.99 18.26 -14.58
C HIS A 143 23.36 18.02 -13.94
N CYS A 144 23.88 16.78 -13.94
CA CYS A 144 25.16 16.44 -13.34
C CYS A 144 25.72 15.13 -13.93
N CYS A 145 26.96 14.79 -13.58
CA CYS A 145 27.47 13.44 -13.83
C CYS A 145 26.70 12.43 -12.97
N LEU A 146 25.99 11.50 -13.62
CA LEU A 146 25.30 10.41 -12.94
C LEU A 146 26.00 9.08 -13.21
N VAL A 147 26.34 8.36 -12.15
CA VAL A 147 26.84 6.98 -12.19
C VAL A 147 25.79 6.05 -11.61
N GLU A 148 25.27 5.16 -12.44
CA GLU A 148 24.39 4.09 -11.98
C GLU A 148 25.20 2.83 -11.69
N VAL A 149 24.97 2.22 -10.53
CA VAL A 149 25.76 1.08 -10.05
C VAL A 149 24.87 -0.10 -9.77
N ASP A 150 25.22 -1.27 -10.31
CA ASP A 150 24.50 -2.51 -10.00
C ASP A 150 24.84 -3.03 -8.59
N SER A 151 23.93 -2.71 -7.66
CA SER A 151 23.95 -3.14 -6.25
C SER A 151 23.13 -4.40 -5.95
N HIS A 152 22.45 -4.97 -6.96
CA HIS A 152 21.44 -6.02 -6.78
C HIS A 152 21.83 -7.34 -7.42
N CYS A 153 22.77 -7.38 -8.36
CA CYS A 153 23.16 -8.64 -9.02
C CYS A 153 24.55 -9.11 -8.58
N VAL A 154 24.71 -10.43 -8.42
CA VAL A 154 26.01 -11.07 -8.25
C VAL A 154 26.81 -10.91 -9.53
N LEU A 155 26.21 -11.24 -10.69
CA LEU A 155 26.75 -10.92 -12.00
C LEU A 155 26.24 -9.53 -12.41
N PRO A 156 27.10 -8.52 -12.50
CA PRO A 156 26.63 -7.18 -12.79
C PRO A 156 25.93 -7.10 -14.15
N ARG A 157 24.78 -6.40 -14.19
CA ARG A 157 24.04 -6.11 -15.42
C ARG A 157 24.92 -5.53 -16.53
N PRO A 158 25.86 -4.59 -16.28
CA PRO A 158 26.78 -4.11 -17.33
C PRO A 158 27.69 -5.18 -17.94
N VAL A 159 27.98 -6.27 -17.22
CA VAL A 159 28.86 -7.35 -17.70
C VAL A 159 28.12 -8.25 -18.69
N PHE A 160 26.87 -8.63 -18.39
CA PHE A 160 26.10 -9.54 -19.25
C PHE A 160 24.94 -8.87 -19.98
N GLY A 161 24.07 -8.17 -19.24
CA GLY A 161 23.04 -7.25 -19.76
C GLY A 161 22.10 -7.81 -20.83
N LYS A 162 21.88 -9.13 -20.88
CA LYS A 162 21.17 -9.80 -21.96
C LYS A 162 20.09 -10.72 -21.42
N SER A 163 18.98 -10.80 -22.14
CA SER A 163 17.97 -11.83 -21.92
C SER A 163 18.31 -13.14 -22.65
N LYS A 164 17.82 -14.25 -22.11
CA LYS A 164 17.72 -15.55 -22.79
C LYS A 164 16.28 -16.01 -22.80
N ASP A 165 15.93 -16.86 -23.76
CA ASP A 165 14.58 -17.41 -23.89
C ASP A 165 14.25 -18.44 -22.82
N ARG A 166 15.25 -19.08 -22.19
CA ARG A 166 15.06 -20.12 -21.16
C ARG A 166 16.11 -20.01 -20.04
N PRO A 167 15.77 -20.36 -18.78
CA PRO A 167 16.70 -20.22 -17.65
C PRO A 167 17.96 -21.09 -17.78
N PHE A 168 17.85 -22.30 -18.33
CA PHE A 168 19.03 -23.15 -18.52
C PHE A 168 20.04 -22.53 -19.51
N ARG A 169 19.56 -21.79 -20.53
CA ARG A 169 20.43 -21.08 -21.48
C ARG A 169 21.09 -19.87 -20.85
N PHE A 170 20.38 -19.20 -19.92
CA PHE A 170 20.99 -18.15 -19.09
C PHE A 170 22.10 -18.73 -18.23
N ARG A 171 21.82 -19.83 -17.51
CA ARG A 171 22.81 -20.56 -16.71
C ARG A 171 24.03 -20.95 -17.54
N ASP A 172 23.83 -21.59 -18.69
CA ASP A 172 24.94 -22.05 -19.53
C ASP A 172 25.81 -20.89 -20.04
N ALA A 173 25.20 -19.74 -20.33
CA ALA A 173 25.88 -18.54 -20.81
C ALA A 173 26.61 -17.75 -19.72
N THR A 174 26.24 -17.93 -18.44
CA THR A 174 26.75 -17.13 -17.31
C THR A 174 27.53 -17.95 -16.28
N LYS A 175 27.56 -19.29 -16.41
CA LYS A 175 28.13 -20.21 -15.42
C LYS A 175 29.56 -19.88 -14.98
N ASP A 176 30.42 -19.45 -15.90
CA ASP A 176 31.84 -19.20 -15.61
C ASP A 176 32.00 -17.89 -14.84
N GLU A 177 31.28 -16.84 -15.26
CA GLU A 177 31.22 -15.55 -14.57
C GLU A 177 30.61 -15.66 -13.16
N MET A 178 29.54 -16.47 -13.02
CA MET A 178 28.91 -16.73 -11.73
C MET A 178 29.86 -17.50 -10.81
N ARG A 179 30.50 -18.57 -11.31
CA ARG A 179 31.45 -19.38 -10.53
C ARG A 179 32.61 -18.53 -10.00
N ALA A 180 33.09 -17.56 -10.78
CA ALA A 180 34.15 -16.64 -10.37
C ALA A 180 33.74 -15.69 -9.22
N ARG A 181 32.44 -15.51 -8.97
CA ARG A 181 31.90 -14.53 -8.01
C ARG A 181 31.22 -15.15 -6.79
N VAL A 182 30.69 -16.37 -6.91
CA VAL A 182 29.81 -16.99 -5.90
C VAL A 182 30.42 -17.08 -4.50
N SER A 183 31.72 -17.31 -4.40
CA SER A 183 32.45 -17.48 -3.12
C SER A 183 33.39 -16.30 -2.84
N ARG A 184 33.27 -15.20 -3.59
CA ARG A 184 34.16 -14.05 -3.46
C ARG A 184 33.78 -13.23 -2.23
N ASN A 185 34.74 -12.98 -1.36
CA ASN A 185 34.58 -12.03 -0.26
C ASN A 185 34.41 -10.61 -0.80
N TRP A 186 33.49 -9.85 -0.21
CA TRP A 186 33.34 -8.43 -0.54
C TRP A 186 34.56 -7.64 -0.01
N PRO A 187 35.28 -6.87 -0.84
CA PRO A 187 36.46 -6.14 -0.39
C PRO A 187 36.16 -5.11 0.70
N LEU A 188 37.05 -5.01 1.68
CA LEU A 188 36.98 -4.02 2.74
C LEU A 188 37.52 -2.68 2.25
N ILE A 189 36.64 -1.70 2.01
CA ILE A 189 37.06 -0.32 1.78
C ILE A 189 37.13 0.39 3.14
N ARG A 190 38.30 0.95 3.45
CA ARG A 190 38.59 1.59 4.76
C ARG A 190 38.62 3.12 4.70
N ASN A 191 38.34 3.71 3.54
CA ASN A 191 38.33 5.16 3.39
C ASN A 191 37.23 5.74 4.29
N LYS A 192 37.62 6.64 5.19
CA LYS A 192 36.68 7.38 6.04
C LYS A 192 36.12 8.54 5.22
N PRO A 193 34.79 8.63 5.02
CA PRO A 193 34.20 9.73 4.28
C PRO A 193 34.49 11.08 4.95
N LEU A 194 34.79 12.10 4.15
CA LEU A 194 34.82 13.48 4.63
C LEU A 194 33.38 13.95 4.87
N ARG A 195 33.15 14.66 5.99
CA ARG A 195 31.85 15.23 6.36
C ARG A 195 31.59 16.54 5.60
N MET A 196 30.33 16.88 5.43
CA MET A 196 29.90 18.20 4.97
C MET A 196 30.37 19.28 5.97
N PRO A 197 30.77 20.48 5.49
CA PRO A 197 31.10 21.59 6.37
C PRO A 197 29.92 22.00 7.25
N GLU A 198 30.16 22.39 8.50
CA GLU A 198 29.09 22.84 9.42
C GLU A 198 28.27 24.02 8.89
N SER A 199 28.89 24.86 8.06
CA SER A 199 28.24 26.00 7.39
C SER A 199 27.29 25.60 6.27
N TRP A 200 27.42 24.38 5.74
CA TRP A 200 26.53 23.87 4.69
C TRP A 200 25.18 23.48 5.29
N LYS A 201 24.10 23.78 4.57
CA LYS A 201 22.73 23.44 4.96
C LYS A 201 22.01 22.77 3.79
N PRO A 202 21.24 21.70 4.03
CA PRO A 202 20.40 21.09 3.00
C PRO A 202 19.28 22.05 2.58
N PRO A 203 18.74 21.92 1.35
CA PRO A 203 17.67 22.81 0.84
C PRO A 203 16.28 22.50 1.43
N PHE A 204 16.21 21.61 2.41
CA PHE A 204 14.99 21.21 3.13
C PHE A 204 15.39 20.75 4.53
N ASP A 205 14.41 20.69 5.44
CA ASP A 205 14.60 20.13 6.78
C ASP A 205 14.57 18.59 6.71
N PRO A 206 15.71 17.89 6.92
CA PRO A 206 15.75 16.44 6.89
C PRO A 206 14.94 15.84 8.03
N VAL A 207 14.35 14.68 7.78
CA VAL A 207 13.57 13.96 8.78
C VAL A 207 14.49 13.02 9.57
N ASP A 208 14.49 13.10 10.90
CA ASP A 208 15.08 12.04 11.72
C ASP A 208 14.06 10.92 11.90
N ILE A 209 14.18 9.89 11.06
CA ILE A 209 13.22 8.78 11.02
C ILE A 209 13.22 7.98 12.33
N ARG A 210 14.34 7.95 13.07
CA ARG A 210 14.43 7.25 14.36
C ARG A 210 13.50 7.92 15.37
N VAL A 211 13.50 9.25 15.40
CA VAL A 211 12.61 10.04 16.25
C VAL A 211 11.16 9.81 15.87
N GLU A 212 10.80 9.92 14.59
CA GLU A 212 9.42 9.72 14.11
C GLU A 212 8.88 8.32 14.45
N LEU A 213 9.68 7.26 14.22
CA LEU A 213 9.27 5.88 14.52
C LEU A 213 9.18 5.61 16.03
N SER A 214 10.04 6.22 16.84
CA SER A 214 10.02 6.07 18.31
C SER A 214 8.89 6.86 18.98
N LYS A 215 8.45 7.97 18.37
CA LYS A 215 7.41 8.84 18.89
C LYS A 215 6.02 8.22 18.77
N ASP A 216 5.65 7.79 17.56
CA ASP A 216 4.29 7.32 17.24
C ASP A 216 4.25 6.23 16.17
N GLY A 217 5.38 5.58 15.88
CA GLY A 217 5.48 4.62 14.78
C GLY A 217 5.44 5.27 13.39
N GLY A 218 5.69 6.57 13.27
CA GLY A 218 5.62 7.32 12.01
C GLY A 218 4.19 7.68 11.60
N LEU A 219 3.22 7.62 12.52
CA LEU A 219 1.81 7.94 12.26
C LEU A 219 1.66 9.37 11.74
N GLU A 220 2.21 10.36 12.45
CA GLU A 220 2.11 11.76 12.04
C GLU A 220 2.78 11.98 10.67
N LEU A 221 3.95 11.38 10.45
CA LEU A 221 4.70 11.49 9.20
C LEU A 221 3.91 10.90 8.02
N LEU A 222 3.42 9.65 8.14
CA LEU A 222 2.68 8.94 7.09
C LEU A 222 1.33 9.60 6.79
N SER A 223 0.70 10.22 7.79
CA SER A 223 -0.57 10.94 7.58
C SER A 223 -0.45 12.12 6.60
N LYS A 224 0.75 12.69 6.47
CA LYS A 224 1.05 13.82 5.56
C LYS A 224 1.44 13.37 4.14
N CYS A 225 1.60 12.06 3.93
CA CYS A 225 1.91 11.48 2.62
C CYS A 225 0.63 11.20 1.81
N ASP A 226 0.68 11.46 0.51
CA ASP A 226 -0.35 11.10 -0.49
C ASP A 226 -0.16 9.65 -0.97
N ILE A 227 -0.35 8.72 -0.04
CA ILE A 227 -0.15 7.28 -0.22
C ILE A 227 -1.40 6.51 0.20
N ASP A 228 -1.57 5.29 -0.33
CA ASP A 228 -2.74 4.46 -0.05
C ASP A 228 -2.76 3.94 1.41
N PRO A 229 -3.72 4.37 2.25
CA PRO A 229 -3.85 3.92 3.64
C PRO A 229 -4.62 2.61 3.79
N THR A 230 -5.14 2.02 2.71
CA THR A 230 -5.87 0.74 2.79
C THR A 230 -4.96 -0.48 2.68
N VAL A 231 -3.71 -0.30 2.26
CA VAL A 231 -2.67 -1.34 2.27
C VAL A 231 -1.80 -1.14 3.50
N VAL A 232 -2.23 -1.77 4.60
CA VAL A 232 -1.67 -1.59 5.95
C VAL A 232 -0.25 -2.16 6.08
N ALA A 233 0.52 -1.59 7.01
CA ALA A 233 1.83 -2.11 7.42
C ALA A 233 1.76 -3.58 7.85
N VAL A 234 2.80 -4.35 7.49
CA VAL A 234 2.97 -5.72 7.95
C VAL A 234 3.68 -5.66 9.29
N THR A 235 3.06 -6.21 10.34
CA THR A 235 3.55 -6.11 11.71
C THR A 235 4.59 -7.18 12.06
N GLU A 236 4.60 -8.27 11.30
CA GLU A 236 5.41 -9.47 11.53
C GLU A 236 6.79 -9.40 10.86
N VAL A 237 7.03 -8.39 10.01
CA VAL A 237 8.26 -8.22 9.24
C VAL A 237 8.73 -6.77 9.36
N ARG A 238 9.93 -6.57 9.92
CA ARG A 238 10.57 -5.26 10.10
C ARG A 238 11.59 -4.97 8.99
N GLY A 239 11.62 -3.76 8.47
CA GLY A 239 12.66 -3.27 7.56
C GLY A 239 14.02 -3.08 8.24
N GLY A 240 15.06 -2.91 7.43
CA GLY A 240 16.44 -2.68 7.88
C GLY A 240 17.38 -3.88 7.66
N SER A 241 18.64 -3.58 7.42
CA SER A 241 19.74 -4.53 7.25
C SER A 241 19.97 -5.40 8.48
N SER A 242 19.93 -4.81 9.67
CA SER A 242 20.17 -5.51 10.93
C SER A 242 19.20 -6.68 11.12
N HIS A 243 17.90 -6.43 10.90
CA HIS A 243 16.87 -7.45 11.02
C HIS A 243 16.92 -8.45 9.85
N ALA A 244 17.22 -7.99 8.63
CA ALA A 244 17.42 -8.87 7.48
C ALA A 244 18.55 -9.90 7.71
N ILE A 245 19.67 -9.45 8.26
CA ILE A 245 20.84 -10.30 8.56
C ILE A 245 20.48 -11.30 9.66
N GLU A 246 19.85 -10.86 10.74
CA GLU A 246 19.40 -11.75 11.82
C GLU A 246 18.46 -12.85 11.30
N HIS A 247 17.46 -12.48 10.50
CA HIS A 247 16.52 -13.42 9.90
C HIS A 247 17.23 -14.43 9.00
N TRP A 248 18.14 -13.96 8.15
CA TRP A 248 18.95 -14.80 7.27
C TRP A 248 19.81 -15.81 8.05
N GLU A 249 20.58 -15.33 9.03
CA GLU A 249 21.44 -16.17 9.87
C GLU A 249 20.63 -17.22 10.62
N ASN A 250 19.48 -16.85 11.17
CA ASN A 250 18.59 -17.76 11.88
C ASN A 250 18.04 -18.86 10.95
N TRP A 251 17.62 -18.51 9.73
CA TRP A 251 17.16 -19.51 8.77
C TRP A 251 18.29 -20.43 8.29
N CYS A 252 19.51 -19.91 8.13
CA CYS A 252 20.68 -20.68 7.72
C CYS A 252 21.08 -21.79 8.72
N LYS A 253 20.76 -21.64 10.02
CA LYS A 253 21.09 -22.66 11.04
C LYS A 253 20.50 -24.04 10.73
N SER A 254 19.31 -24.10 10.13
CA SER A 254 18.62 -25.38 9.84
C SER A 254 17.80 -25.39 8.55
N GLY A 255 17.15 -24.27 8.20
CA GLY A 255 16.24 -24.16 7.05
C GLY A 255 16.90 -24.49 5.72
N ILE A 256 18.06 -23.88 5.45
CA ILE A 256 18.77 -24.03 4.15
C ILE A 256 19.10 -25.49 3.82
N ARG A 257 19.43 -26.32 4.81
CA ARG A 257 19.76 -27.75 4.60
C ARG A 257 18.58 -28.54 4.04
N SER A 258 17.37 -28.20 4.47
CA SER A 258 16.11 -28.85 4.08
C SER A 258 15.37 -28.16 2.92
N TYR A 259 15.91 -27.05 2.42
CA TYR A 259 15.29 -26.25 1.35
C TYR A 259 14.88 -27.09 0.13
N HIS A 260 15.78 -27.94 -0.36
CA HIS A 260 15.54 -28.79 -1.54
C HIS A 260 14.33 -29.73 -1.42
N THR A 261 13.96 -30.16 -0.21
CA THR A 261 12.80 -31.02 0.03
C THR A 261 11.54 -30.25 0.42
N LYS A 262 11.67 -29.12 1.12
CA LYS A 262 10.53 -28.39 1.69
C LYS A 262 10.00 -27.24 0.82
N ARG A 263 10.81 -26.62 -0.04
CA ARG A 263 10.50 -25.37 -0.76
C ARG A 263 9.25 -25.33 -1.65
N ASN A 264 8.60 -26.47 -1.88
CA ASN A 264 7.39 -26.56 -2.69
C ASN A 264 6.12 -26.72 -1.83
N ASN A 265 6.24 -26.97 -0.53
CA ASN A 265 5.10 -27.10 0.36
C ASN A 265 4.79 -25.76 1.04
N ALA A 266 3.75 -25.08 0.56
CA ALA A 266 3.36 -23.77 1.09
C ALA A 266 2.80 -23.81 2.52
N ALA A 267 2.43 -25.00 3.03
CA ALA A 267 2.04 -25.18 4.42
C ALA A 267 3.24 -25.20 5.39
N ILE A 268 4.48 -25.15 4.89
CA ILE A 268 5.71 -25.14 5.70
C ILE A 268 6.42 -23.79 5.52
N ILE A 269 6.12 -22.83 6.40
CA ILE A 269 6.62 -21.44 6.30
C ILE A 269 8.16 -21.39 6.26
N ASP A 270 8.83 -22.14 7.14
CA ASP A 270 10.30 -22.20 7.25
C ASP A 270 10.97 -23.03 6.13
N GLY A 271 10.17 -23.63 5.25
CA GLY A 271 10.64 -24.37 4.08
C GLY A 271 11.33 -23.48 3.03
N VAL A 272 11.13 -22.16 3.13
CA VAL A 272 11.79 -21.13 2.31
C VAL A 272 12.40 -20.06 3.23
N SER A 273 13.30 -19.25 2.69
CA SER A 273 14.04 -18.26 3.51
C SER A 273 13.21 -17.05 3.92
N GLY A 274 12.13 -16.72 3.21
CA GLY A 274 11.37 -15.50 3.45
C GLY A 274 12.13 -14.19 3.17
N MET A 275 13.29 -14.26 2.51
CA MET A 275 14.20 -13.11 2.36
C MET A 275 13.80 -12.09 1.29
N SER A 276 12.79 -12.37 0.47
CA SER A 276 12.46 -11.55 -0.70
C SER A 276 12.11 -10.08 -0.38
N PRO A 277 11.43 -9.71 0.73
CA PRO A 277 11.20 -8.30 1.10
C PRO A 277 12.51 -7.50 1.25
N TRP A 278 13.48 -8.03 2.01
CA TRP A 278 14.76 -7.33 2.23
C TRP A 278 15.66 -7.34 1.00
N ILE A 279 15.59 -8.39 0.17
CA ILE A 279 16.32 -8.44 -1.10
C ILE A 279 15.77 -7.39 -2.07
N HIS A 280 14.45 -7.25 -2.16
CA HIS A 280 13.78 -6.28 -3.04
C HIS A 280 14.22 -4.84 -2.73
N TYR A 281 14.14 -4.45 -1.45
CA TYR A 281 14.57 -3.13 -1.01
C TYR A 281 16.10 -3.00 -0.77
N GLY A 282 16.86 -4.05 -1.13
CA GLY A 282 18.31 -4.08 -1.02
C GLY A 282 18.85 -3.83 0.38
N MET A 283 18.06 -4.17 1.40
CA MET A 283 18.42 -4.09 2.82
C MET A 283 19.43 -5.17 3.20
N ILE A 284 19.58 -6.21 2.39
CA ILE A 284 20.66 -7.20 2.51
C ILE A 284 21.35 -7.41 1.17
N SER A 285 22.67 -7.62 1.21
CA SER A 285 23.46 -7.90 0.01
C SER A 285 23.19 -9.32 -0.50
N VAL A 286 22.83 -9.45 -1.77
CA VAL A 286 22.71 -10.78 -2.39
C VAL A 286 24.06 -11.47 -2.54
N MET A 287 25.16 -10.71 -2.65
CA MET A 287 26.52 -11.25 -2.66
C MET A 287 26.83 -11.95 -1.33
N ARG A 288 26.35 -11.42 -0.20
CA ARG A 288 26.41 -12.09 1.10
C ARG A 288 25.59 -13.37 1.10
N ILE A 289 24.30 -13.29 0.78
CA ILE A 289 23.38 -14.44 0.80
C ILE A 289 23.95 -15.61 -0.02
N VAL A 290 24.45 -15.32 -1.22
CA VAL A 290 25.04 -16.31 -2.12
C VAL A 290 26.35 -16.88 -1.57
N ARG A 291 27.24 -16.04 -1.03
CA ARG A 291 28.50 -16.47 -0.42
C ARG A 291 28.26 -17.38 0.79
N ASP A 292 27.34 -17.01 1.67
CA ASP A 292 27.00 -17.78 2.87
C ASP A 292 26.40 -19.14 2.49
N ALA A 293 25.45 -19.16 1.55
CA ALA A 293 24.88 -20.40 1.03
C ALA A 293 25.94 -21.30 0.37
N ALA A 294 26.84 -20.73 -0.44
CA ALA A 294 27.94 -21.47 -1.05
C ALA A 294 28.90 -22.07 0.00
N SER A 295 29.17 -21.34 1.09
CA SER A 295 29.99 -21.83 2.19
C SER A 295 29.31 -22.95 2.97
N ILE A 296 27.99 -22.88 3.19
CA ILE A 296 27.25 -23.91 3.92
C ILE A 296 27.21 -25.23 3.14
N GLY A 297 27.00 -25.15 1.82
CA GLY A 297 27.02 -26.30 0.92
C GLY A 297 25.89 -27.33 1.13
N GLY A 298 25.97 -28.42 0.38
CA GLY A 298 24.99 -29.50 0.38
C GLY A 298 23.74 -29.24 -0.48
N LYS A 299 22.92 -30.28 -0.66
CA LYS A 299 21.79 -30.29 -1.62
C LYS A 299 20.81 -29.13 -1.43
N GLY A 300 20.56 -28.74 -0.18
CA GLY A 300 19.69 -27.62 0.15
C GLY A 300 20.24 -26.29 -0.34
N ALA A 301 21.50 -26.00 -0.02
CA ALA A 301 22.18 -24.79 -0.45
C ALA A 301 22.40 -24.74 -1.97
N GLU A 302 22.78 -25.85 -2.60
CA GLU A 302 22.90 -25.95 -4.06
C GLU A 302 21.58 -25.59 -4.76
N LYS A 303 20.46 -26.09 -4.23
CA LYS A 303 19.15 -25.77 -4.80
C LYS A 303 18.74 -24.33 -4.54
N PHE A 304 19.10 -23.76 -3.39
CA PHE A 304 18.86 -22.35 -3.08
C PHE A 304 19.67 -21.43 -4.02
N LEU A 305 20.93 -21.76 -4.27
CA LEU A 305 21.81 -21.04 -5.19
C LEU A 305 21.29 -21.09 -6.64
N ASP A 306 20.67 -22.19 -7.09
CA ASP A 306 20.03 -22.25 -8.41
C ASP A 306 18.90 -21.22 -8.55
N GLU A 307 18.08 -21.04 -7.51
CA GLU A 307 17.00 -20.03 -7.51
C GLU A 307 17.59 -18.59 -7.49
N MET A 308 18.65 -18.35 -6.72
CA MET A 308 19.30 -17.04 -6.62
C MET A 308 20.12 -16.66 -7.85
N LEU A 309 20.92 -17.58 -8.39
CA LEU A 309 21.91 -17.29 -9.45
C LEU A 309 21.36 -17.48 -10.86
N VAL A 310 20.25 -18.21 -11.02
CA VAL A 310 19.65 -18.46 -12.33
C VAL A 310 18.33 -17.72 -12.44
N PHE A 311 17.34 -18.06 -11.61
CA PHE A 311 15.99 -17.55 -11.79
C PHE A 311 15.90 -16.05 -11.47
N ARG A 312 16.45 -15.63 -10.33
CA ARG A 312 16.49 -14.21 -9.96
C ARG A 312 17.39 -13.39 -10.88
N GLU A 313 18.65 -13.78 -11.08
CA GLU A 313 19.59 -13.05 -11.94
C GLU A 313 19.07 -12.91 -13.38
N HIS A 314 18.49 -13.97 -13.96
CA HIS A 314 17.92 -13.90 -15.31
C HIS A 314 16.78 -12.87 -15.38
N ALA A 315 15.95 -12.75 -14.35
CA ALA A 315 14.90 -11.74 -14.31
C ALA A 315 15.46 -10.30 -14.31
N HIS A 316 16.50 -10.02 -13.49
CA HIS A 316 17.17 -8.71 -13.49
C HIS A 316 17.85 -8.40 -14.83
N HIS A 317 18.58 -9.36 -15.41
CA HIS A 317 19.19 -9.18 -16.72
C HIS A 317 18.16 -9.07 -17.86
N HIS A 318 17.00 -9.70 -17.73
CA HIS A 318 15.91 -9.55 -18.68
C HIS A 318 15.31 -8.15 -18.62
N ALA A 319 14.98 -7.67 -17.42
CA ALA A 319 14.46 -6.31 -17.23
C ALA A 319 15.43 -5.25 -17.76
N HIS A 320 16.74 -5.42 -17.54
CA HIS A 320 17.77 -4.55 -18.10
C HIS A 320 17.85 -4.58 -19.63
N ALA A 321 17.55 -5.72 -20.25
CA ALA A 321 17.69 -5.92 -21.69
C ALA A 321 16.47 -5.45 -22.51
N VAL A 322 15.35 -5.13 -21.87
CA VAL A 322 14.10 -4.76 -22.53
C VAL A 322 13.62 -3.38 -22.09
N ARG A 323 12.72 -2.78 -22.87
CA ARG A 323 12.03 -1.54 -22.48
C ARG A 323 10.71 -1.89 -21.82
N ASN A 324 10.32 -1.09 -20.84
CA ASN A 324 9.11 -1.26 -20.03
C ASN A 324 8.89 -2.73 -19.62
N PRO A 325 9.72 -3.30 -18.74
CA PRO A 325 9.74 -4.74 -18.48
C PRO A 325 8.39 -5.37 -18.09
N GLU A 326 7.43 -4.58 -17.63
CA GLU A 326 6.09 -5.02 -17.25
C GLU A 326 5.12 -5.23 -18.43
N ASP A 327 5.39 -4.63 -19.60
CA ASP A 327 4.48 -4.62 -20.75
C ASP A 327 4.23 -6.04 -21.30
N TRP A 328 2.98 -6.30 -21.74
CA TRP A 328 2.58 -7.54 -22.41
C TRP A 328 3.47 -7.92 -23.60
N SER A 329 4.00 -6.93 -24.32
CA SER A 329 4.91 -7.16 -25.45
C SER A 329 6.21 -7.86 -25.08
N ASN A 330 6.57 -7.92 -23.79
CA ASN A 330 7.79 -8.58 -23.32
C ASN A 330 7.65 -10.10 -23.14
N ILE A 331 6.44 -10.66 -23.25
CA ILE A 331 6.29 -12.13 -23.31
C ILE A 331 6.56 -12.65 -24.75
N PRO A 332 6.98 -13.92 -24.92
CA PRO A 332 7.32 -14.44 -26.24
C PRO A 332 6.14 -14.43 -27.24
N GLY A 333 6.41 -14.14 -28.51
CA GLY A 333 5.38 -14.09 -29.56
C GLY A 333 4.58 -15.39 -29.73
N TRP A 334 5.17 -16.56 -29.43
CA TRP A 334 4.43 -17.83 -29.42
C TRP A 334 3.35 -17.88 -28.33
N ALA A 335 3.61 -17.24 -27.18
CA ALA A 335 2.68 -17.18 -26.06
C ALA A 335 1.54 -16.22 -26.39
N ILE A 336 1.85 -15.01 -26.88
CA ILE A 336 0.85 -14.03 -27.35
C ILE A 336 -0.06 -14.67 -28.41
N SER A 337 0.52 -15.31 -29.42
CA SER A 337 -0.26 -16.00 -30.47
C SER A 337 -1.16 -17.08 -29.89
N SER A 338 -0.69 -17.80 -28.87
CA SER A 338 -1.48 -18.84 -28.23
C SER A 338 -2.62 -18.29 -27.36
N TRP A 339 -2.41 -17.15 -26.69
CA TRP A 339 -3.44 -16.49 -25.90
C TRP A 339 -4.56 -15.93 -26.79
N ASN A 340 -4.20 -15.42 -27.97
CA ASN A 340 -5.14 -14.89 -28.96
C ASN A 340 -5.99 -15.98 -29.65
N GLN A 341 -5.54 -17.24 -29.61
CA GLN A 341 -6.25 -18.39 -30.20
C GLN A 341 -7.22 -19.07 -29.23
N ARG A 342 -7.35 -18.57 -28.01
CA ARG A 342 -8.30 -19.12 -27.04
C ARG A 342 -9.74 -18.92 -27.50
N SER A 343 -10.58 -19.90 -27.20
CA SER A 343 -12.02 -19.79 -27.30
C SER A 343 -12.60 -20.23 -25.97
N VAL A 344 -12.95 -19.24 -25.14
CA VAL A 344 -13.35 -19.49 -23.75
C VAL A 344 -14.63 -18.75 -23.41
N HIS A 345 -15.53 -19.47 -22.73
CA HIS A 345 -16.63 -18.88 -21.98
C HIS A 345 -16.21 -18.84 -20.51
N ILE A 346 -15.99 -17.65 -19.98
CA ILE A 346 -15.63 -17.44 -18.58
C ILE A 346 -16.71 -16.65 -17.84
N SER A 347 -16.83 -16.89 -16.54
CA SER A 347 -17.54 -16.00 -15.64
C SER A 347 -16.55 -14.94 -15.18
N GLU A 348 -16.69 -13.72 -15.70
CA GLU A 348 -15.78 -12.64 -15.34
C GLU A 348 -15.94 -12.24 -13.87
N LYS A 349 -14.81 -11.98 -13.22
CA LYS A 349 -14.74 -11.46 -11.85
C LYS A 349 -14.15 -10.07 -11.91
N SER A 350 -14.69 -9.15 -11.12
CA SER A 350 -14.15 -7.80 -11.05
C SER A 350 -12.79 -7.78 -10.34
N PRO A 351 -11.93 -6.78 -10.61
CA PRO A 351 -10.70 -6.57 -9.87
C PRO A 351 -10.88 -6.58 -8.35
N LEU A 352 -11.92 -5.92 -7.82
CA LEU A 352 -12.13 -5.85 -6.37
C LEU A 352 -12.64 -7.18 -5.77
N GLN A 353 -13.45 -7.94 -6.51
CA GLN A 353 -13.83 -9.30 -6.10
C GLN A 353 -12.60 -10.20 -5.96
N LEU A 354 -11.70 -10.15 -6.93
CA LEU A 354 -10.45 -10.90 -6.89
C LEU A 354 -9.53 -10.35 -5.77
N GLU A 355 -9.37 -9.04 -5.62
CA GLU A 355 -8.54 -8.43 -4.56
C GLU A 355 -8.93 -8.94 -3.17
N ARG A 356 -10.24 -9.07 -2.93
CA ARG A 356 -10.86 -9.51 -1.68
C ARG A 356 -11.03 -11.03 -1.55
N ALA A 357 -10.32 -11.82 -2.37
CA ALA A 357 -10.34 -13.28 -2.32
C ALA A 357 -11.77 -13.88 -2.45
N ARG A 358 -12.57 -13.33 -3.38
CA ARG A 358 -13.94 -13.82 -3.69
C ARG A 358 -14.01 -14.46 -5.08
N SER A 359 -12.98 -15.21 -5.46
CA SER A 359 -12.96 -15.91 -6.75
C SER A 359 -13.87 -17.15 -6.74
N GLY A 360 -14.01 -17.79 -5.58
CA GLY A 360 -14.68 -19.08 -5.40
C GLY A 360 -13.74 -20.28 -5.50
N ASP A 361 -12.44 -20.05 -5.73
CA ASP A 361 -11.40 -21.09 -5.71
C ASP A 361 -10.65 -21.08 -4.37
N LEU A 362 -10.73 -22.18 -3.62
CA LEU A 362 -10.20 -22.27 -2.27
C LEU A 362 -8.69 -21.94 -2.19
N LEU A 363 -7.85 -22.56 -3.03
CA LEU A 363 -6.41 -22.34 -2.97
C LEU A 363 -6.05 -20.90 -3.34
N TRP A 364 -6.70 -20.37 -4.37
CA TRP A 364 -6.46 -19.02 -4.84
C TRP A 364 -6.91 -17.98 -3.83
N ASP A 365 -8.12 -18.13 -3.27
CA ASP A 365 -8.68 -17.23 -2.27
C ASP A 365 -7.82 -17.23 -0.99
N CYS A 366 -7.31 -18.38 -0.55
CA CYS A 366 -6.35 -18.44 0.55
C CYS A 366 -5.05 -17.71 0.24
N ALA A 367 -4.47 -17.94 -0.96
CA ALA A 367 -3.24 -17.27 -1.36
C ALA A 367 -3.40 -15.75 -1.44
N GLN A 368 -4.52 -15.28 -1.99
CA GLN A 368 -4.84 -13.88 -2.11
C GLN A 368 -5.10 -13.23 -0.73
N THR A 369 -5.79 -13.92 0.17
CA THR A 369 -6.00 -13.47 1.57
C THR A 369 -4.65 -13.30 2.28
N GLY A 370 -3.77 -14.30 2.18
CA GLY A 370 -2.43 -14.23 2.77
C GLY A 370 -1.58 -13.09 2.20
N LEU A 371 -1.68 -12.83 0.89
CA LEU A 371 -1.01 -11.71 0.25
C LEU A 371 -1.55 -10.36 0.75
N LEU A 372 -2.88 -10.22 0.82
CA LEU A 372 -3.55 -9.02 1.32
C LEU A 372 -3.13 -8.72 2.76
N ARG A 373 -3.09 -9.73 3.64
CA ARG A 373 -2.81 -9.55 5.07
C ARG A 373 -1.33 -9.45 5.40
N HIS A 374 -0.52 -10.36 4.88
CA HIS A 374 0.87 -10.53 5.33
C HIS A 374 1.91 -10.02 4.33
N GLY A 375 1.47 -9.47 3.19
CA GLY A 375 2.35 -8.85 2.19
C GLY A 375 3.37 -9.79 1.56
N SER A 376 3.14 -11.11 1.64
CA SER A 376 4.01 -12.12 1.03
C SER A 376 3.18 -13.31 0.55
N MET A 377 3.66 -13.98 -0.49
CA MET A 377 3.02 -15.18 -1.03
C MET A 377 4.07 -16.23 -1.35
N HIS A 378 3.84 -17.47 -0.90
CA HIS A 378 4.77 -18.57 -1.15
C HIS A 378 4.93 -18.81 -2.66
N ASN A 379 6.16 -18.79 -3.17
CA ASN A 379 6.46 -18.80 -4.61
C ASN A 379 5.80 -19.97 -5.37
N ASN A 380 5.76 -21.17 -4.78
CA ASN A 380 5.13 -22.30 -5.45
C ASN A 380 3.62 -22.07 -5.70
N VAL A 381 2.93 -21.37 -4.80
CA VAL A 381 1.52 -20.99 -4.93
C VAL A 381 1.38 -19.76 -5.81
N ARG A 382 2.30 -18.78 -5.77
CA ARG A 382 2.32 -17.61 -6.68
C ARG A 382 2.27 -18.00 -8.16
N MET A 383 2.96 -19.07 -8.55
CA MET A 383 2.89 -19.65 -9.90
C MET A 383 1.50 -20.18 -10.31
N THR A 384 0.74 -20.70 -9.35
CA THR A 384 -0.64 -21.18 -9.59
C THR A 384 -1.61 -20.00 -9.53
N TRP A 385 -1.45 -19.12 -8.53
CA TRP A 385 -2.22 -17.89 -8.36
C TRP A 385 -2.17 -17.01 -9.61
N GLY A 386 -0.98 -16.75 -10.16
CA GLY A 386 -0.80 -15.88 -11.33
C GLY A 386 -1.39 -16.47 -12.62
N LYS A 387 -1.51 -17.80 -12.73
CA LYS A 387 -2.14 -18.46 -13.88
C LYS A 387 -3.67 -18.42 -13.82
N ALA A 388 -4.25 -18.39 -12.63
CA ALA A 388 -5.69 -18.52 -12.44
C ALA A 388 -6.48 -17.31 -12.98
N PHE A 389 -5.87 -16.11 -13.04
CA PHE A 389 -6.51 -14.91 -13.61
C PHE A 389 -7.07 -15.12 -15.01
N ALA A 390 -6.40 -15.94 -15.83
CA ALA A 390 -6.86 -16.25 -17.19
C ALA A 390 -8.19 -17.00 -17.24
N GLY A 391 -8.65 -17.56 -16.11
CA GLY A 391 -9.97 -18.18 -15.95
C GLY A 391 -11.09 -17.20 -15.59
N TRP A 392 -10.76 -15.96 -15.19
CA TRP A 392 -11.73 -14.93 -14.79
C TRP A 392 -11.66 -13.66 -15.63
N ARG A 393 -10.68 -13.53 -16.53
CA ARG A 393 -10.54 -12.38 -17.44
C ARG A 393 -10.42 -12.86 -18.89
N LYS A 394 -11.25 -12.29 -19.78
CA LYS A 394 -11.38 -12.78 -21.16
C LYS A 394 -10.17 -12.37 -21.97
N ASP A 395 -9.72 -11.14 -21.77
CA ASP A 395 -8.49 -10.64 -22.33
C ASP A 395 -7.28 -11.09 -21.47
N ALA A 396 -6.28 -11.69 -22.12
CA ALA A 396 -5.13 -12.27 -21.42
C ALA A 396 -4.13 -11.20 -20.95
N GLU A 397 -4.05 -10.09 -21.68
CA GLU A 397 -3.19 -8.97 -21.34
C GLU A 397 -3.72 -8.27 -20.09
N ASP A 398 -5.02 -7.99 -20.04
CA ASP A 398 -5.75 -7.51 -18.88
C ASP A 398 -5.67 -8.49 -17.67
N ALA A 399 -5.72 -9.80 -17.91
CA ALA A 399 -5.46 -10.80 -16.87
C ALA A 399 -4.04 -10.69 -16.28
N MET A 400 -3.03 -10.48 -17.12
CA MET A 400 -1.64 -10.31 -16.70
C MET A 400 -1.44 -8.99 -15.96
N HIS A 401 -2.02 -7.90 -16.47
CA HIS A 401 -1.96 -6.58 -15.84
C HIS A 401 -2.60 -6.59 -14.45
N LEU A 402 -3.76 -7.26 -14.30
CA LEU A 402 -4.38 -7.40 -12.98
C LEU A 402 -3.51 -8.23 -12.02
N ALA A 403 -2.89 -9.31 -12.51
CA ALA A 403 -1.96 -10.11 -11.70
C ALA A 403 -0.73 -9.27 -11.28
N LEU A 404 -0.16 -8.47 -12.17
CA LEU A 404 0.94 -7.54 -11.86
C LEU A 404 0.50 -6.47 -10.86
N GLU A 405 -0.69 -5.90 -11.03
CA GLU A 405 -1.24 -4.90 -10.11
C GLU A 405 -1.35 -5.44 -8.68
N MET A 406 -1.98 -6.61 -8.49
CA MET A 406 -2.13 -7.20 -7.16
C MET A 406 -0.79 -7.56 -6.54
N ASN A 407 0.11 -8.12 -7.36
CA ASN A 407 1.48 -8.43 -6.97
C ASN A 407 2.21 -7.19 -6.45
N ASN A 408 2.18 -6.11 -7.23
CA ASN A 408 2.92 -4.89 -6.97
C ASN A 408 2.30 -4.04 -5.84
N ARG A 409 0.98 -4.10 -5.67
CA ARG A 409 0.26 -3.40 -4.61
C ARG A 409 0.51 -4.02 -3.24
N PHE A 410 0.38 -5.34 -3.13
CA PHE A 410 0.34 -6.02 -1.83
C PHE A 410 1.66 -6.66 -1.42
N ALA A 411 2.44 -7.22 -2.34
CA ALA A 411 3.66 -7.94 -1.97
C ALA A 411 4.77 -6.95 -1.61
N LEU A 412 5.42 -7.14 -0.45
CA LEU A 412 6.63 -6.42 -0.07
C LEU A 412 7.80 -6.71 -1.02
N ASP A 413 7.72 -7.78 -1.81
CA ASP A 413 8.67 -8.13 -2.88
C ASP A 413 8.13 -7.88 -4.30
N GLY A 414 7.02 -7.13 -4.42
CA GLY A 414 6.45 -6.70 -5.69
C GLY A 414 7.21 -5.51 -6.30
N ARG A 415 6.93 -5.17 -7.57
CA ARG A 415 7.69 -4.17 -8.36
C ARG A 415 9.18 -4.49 -8.43
N ASP A 416 9.49 -5.77 -8.41
CA ASP A 416 10.83 -6.32 -8.57
C ASP A 416 10.92 -7.05 -9.92
N PRO A 417 12.03 -6.95 -10.67
CA PRO A 417 12.25 -7.74 -11.88
C PRO A 417 11.92 -9.23 -11.71
N SER A 418 12.26 -9.81 -10.55
CA SER A 418 11.97 -11.22 -10.22
C SER A 418 10.47 -11.49 -10.13
N SER A 419 9.73 -10.59 -9.48
CA SER A 419 8.27 -10.72 -9.32
C SER A 419 7.54 -10.50 -10.64
N ILE A 420 7.98 -9.52 -11.45
CA ILE A 420 7.43 -9.21 -12.78
C ILE A 420 7.64 -10.41 -13.71
N ALA A 421 8.87 -10.90 -13.81
CA ALA A 421 9.18 -12.08 -14.62
C ALA A 421 8.45 -13.33 -14.11
N GLY A 422 8.22 -13.46 -12.80
CA GLY A 422 7.42 -14.53 -12.21
C GLY A 422 5.95 -14.50 -12.62
N VAL A 423 5.33 -13.32 -12.65
CA VAL A 423 3.98 -13.15 -13.20
C VAL A 423 3.98 -13.40 -14.70
N GLN A 424 4.89 -12.81 -15.47
CA GLN A 424 4.98 -13.03 -16.92
C GLN A 424 5.28 -14.49 -17.29
N TRP A 425 5.98 -15.25 -16.44
CA TRP A 425 6.15 -16.70 -16.61
C TRP A 425 4.81 -17.44 -16.53
N CYS A 426 3.87 -16.95 -15.72
CA CYS A 426 2.50 -17.48 -15.70
C CYS A 426 1.83 -17.34 -17.07
N PHE A 427 2.25 -16.36 -17.87
CA PHE A 427 1.76 -16.07 -19.22
C PHE A 427 2.68 -16.52 -20.36
N GLY A 428 3.82 -17.15 -20.06
CA GLY A 428 4.67 -17.83 -21.05
C GLY A 428 6.12 -17.35 -21.15
N LEU A 429 6.51 -16.30 -20.43
CA LEU A 429 7.91 -15.88 -20.37
C LEU A 429 8.81 -17.02 -19.83
N PHE A 430 9.98 -17.20 -20.44
CA PHE A 430 10.99 -18.21 -20.06
C PHE A 430 10.58 -19.69 -20.13
N ASP A 431 9.39 -20.00 -20.64
CA ASP A 431 8.94 -21.38 -20.85
C ASP A 431 8.81 -21.71 -22.35
N ARG A 432 8.46 -22.97 -22.62
CA ARG A 432 8.13 -23.45 -23.97
C ARG A 432 6.62 -23.58 -24.15
N ALA A 433 6.18 -23.72 -25.39
CA ALA A 433 4.81 -24.13 -25.70
C ALA A 433 4.54 -25.58 -25.27
N PHE A 434 3.33 -25.82 -24.76
CA PHE A 434 2.79 -27.14 -24.39
C PHE A 434 1.66 -27.54 -25.35
N GLY A 435 1.52 -28.85 -25.59
CA GLY A 435 0.47 -29.40 -26.44
C GLY A 435 -0.26 -30.57 -25.77
N PRO A 436 -1.53 -30.83 -26.11
CA PRO A 436 -2.39 -30.02 -26.99
C PRO A 436 -2.81 -28.68 -26.36
N ALA A 437 -3.32 -27.76 -27.18
CA ALA A 437 -3.78 -26.45 -26.70
C ALA A 437 -5.03 -26.59 -25.81
N ASP A 438 -5.06 -25.82 -24.72
CA ASP A 438 -6.18 -25.71 -23.81
C ASP A 438 -7.16 -24.61 -24.24
N PRO A 439 -8.49 -24.78 -24.02
CA PRO A 439 -9.45 -23.73 -24.31
C PRO A 439 -9.22 -22.43 -23.51
N VAL A 440 -8.78 -22.52 -22.25
CA VAL A 440 -8.63 -21.38 -21.31
C VAL A 440 -7.20 -20.83 -21.29
N MET A 441 -6.20 -21.69 -21.42
CA MET A 441 -4.77 -21.33 -21.27
C MET A 441 -4.00 -21.42 -22.59
N GLY A 442 -4.60 -21.89 -23.68
CA GLY A 442 -3.87 -22.20 -24.91
C GLY A 442 -2.73 -23.20 -24.67
N LYS A 443 -1.55 -22.90 -25.21
CA LYS A 443 -0.32 -23.70 -25.10
C LYS A 443 0.54 -23.33 -23.90
N ILE A 444 0.00 -22.55 -22.95
CA ILE A 444 0.71 -22.21 -21.71
C ILE A 444 0.72 -23.41 -20.78
N ARG A 445 1.80 -23.58 -20.01
CA ARG A 445 1.88 -24.62 -18.98
C ARG A 445 0.72 -24.50 -18.00
N LYS A 446 -0.11 -25.55 -17.93
CA LYS A 446 -1.20 -25.65 -16.96
C LYS A 446 -0.69 -25.87 -15.54
N ARG A 447 -1.35 -25.22 -14.58
CA ARG A 447 -1.28 -25.55 -13.15
C ARG A 447 -2.68 -25.36 -12.53
N PRO A 448 -3.60 -26.33 -12.69
CA PRO A 448 -4.92 -26.24 -12.06
C PRO A 448 -4.79 -26.08 -10.54
N THR A 449 -5.57 -25.19 -9.96
CA THR A 449 -5.62 -24.89 -8.53
C THR A 449 -5.97 -26.12 -7.69
N GLU A 450 -7.01 -26.85 -8.08
CA GLU A 450 -7.44 -28.11 -7.44
C GLU A 450 -6.30 -29.14 -7.33
N ASN A 451 -5.55 -29.35 -8.43
CA ASN A 451 -4.41 -30.27 -8.43
C ASN A 451 -3.27 -29.83 -7.50
N HIS A 452 -3.12 -28.53 -7.26
CA HIS A 452 -2.11 -28.01 -6.35
C HIS A 452 -2.59 -28.08 -4.90
N ALA A 453 -3.87 -27.79 -4.65
CA ALA A 453 -4.50 -27.95 -3.33
C ALA A 453 -4.33 -29.38 -2.80
N ASN A 454 -4.50 -30.39 -3.66
CA ASN A 454 -4.32 -31.82 -3.30
C ASN A 454 -2.87 -32.21 -2.92
N ARG A 455 -1.89 -31.31 -3.05
CA ARG A 455 -0.45 -31.59 -2.77
C ARG A 455 0.06 -30.88 -1.52
N ILE A 456 -0.75 -30.02 -0.92
CA ILE A 456 -0.40 -29.29 0.31
C ILE A 456 -1.46 -29.58 1.36
N ASP A 457 -1.08 -29.47 2.63
CA ASP A 457 -2.05 -29.46 3.70
C ASP A 457 -2.83 -28.14 3.66
N MET A 458 -4.03 -28.19 3.08
CA MET A 458 -4.87 -27.02 2.92
C MET A 458 -5.35 -26.45 4.25
N GLN A 459 -5.55 -27.29 5.29
CA GLN A 459 -5.98 -26.81 6.60
C GLN A 459 -4.88 -25.96 7.23
N SER A 460 -3.65 -26.50 7.27
CA SER A 460 -2.49 -25.76 7.74
C SER A 460 -2.25 -24.50 6.91
N TYR A 461 -2.43 -24.56 5.58
CA TYR A 461 -2.24 -23.38 4.73
C TYR A 461 -3.30 -22.29 4.98
N ILE A 462 -4.57 -22.67 5.16
CA ILE A 462 -5.67 -21.75 5.53
C ILE A 462 -5.35 -21.06 6.85
N GLU A 463 -4.94 -21.83 7.87
CA GLU A 463 -4.55 -21.27 9.17
C GLU A 463 -3.44 -20.24 9.02
N ILE A 464 -2.44 -20.49 8.16
CA ILE A 464 -1.34 -19.56 7.91
C ILE A 464 -1.83 -18.28 7.25
N THR A 465 -2.66 -18.38 6.20
CA THR A 465 -3.08 -17.24 5.35
C THR A 465 -4.23 -16.44 5.93
N ASN A 466 -5.08 -17.07 6.75
CA ASN A 466 -6.25 -16.44 7.37
C ASN A 466 -5.97 -15.94 8.78
N ARG A 467 -4.71 -15.95 9.24
CA ARG A 467 -4.35 -15.19 10.45
C ARG A 467 -4.73 -13.72 10.26
N ALA A 468 -5.29 -13.15 11.31
CA ALA A 468 -5.53 -11.71 11.33
C ALA A 468 -4.19 -10.95 11.35
N THR A 469 -4.20 -9.71 10.88
CA THR A 469 -3.04 -8.82 10.97
C THR A 469 -2.84 -8.29 12.39
N ALA A 470 -1.83 -7.45 12.60
CA ALA A 470 -1.56 -6.80 13.89
C ALA A 470 -1.32 -7.77 15.07
N GLY A 471 -0.79 -8.97 14.78
CA GLY A 471 -0.40 -9.94 15.80
C GLY A 471 -1.50 -10.85 16.32
N GLY A 472 -2.76 -10.68 15.88
CA GLY A 472 -3.86 -11.56 16.29
C GLY A 472 -5.24 -11.02 15.93
N GLU A 473 -6.23 -11.91 16.01
CA GLU A 473 -7.64 -11.54 15.85
C GLU A 473 -8.05 -10.61 17.01
N MET A 474 -8.83 -9.58 16.69
CA MET A 474 -9.30 -8.57 17.64
C MET A 474 -10.82 -8.47 17.56
N GLU A 475 -11.43 -8.19 18.70
CA GLU A 475 -12.82 -7.73 18.80
C GLU A 475 -12.83 -6.21 18.68
N ILE A 476 -13.43 -5.69 17.59
CA ILE A 476 -13.45 -4.26 17.28
C ILE A 476 -14.87 -3.71 17.28
N GLY A 477 -15.12 -2.73 18.14
CA GLY A 477 -16.38 -2.01 18.18
C GLY A 477 -16.38 -0.78 17.28
N ILE A 478 -17.47 -0.53 16.54
CA ILE A 478 -17.65 0.68 15.73
C ILE A 478 -18.95 1.38 16.12
N ILE A 479 -18.85 2.64 16.54
CA ILE A 479 -19.98 3.47 16.95
C ILE A 479 -20.36 4.38 15.79
N GLY A 480 -21.49 4.08 15.12
CA GLY A 480 -21.98 4.81 13.96
C GLY A 480 -21.83 4.01 12.67
N GLY A 481 -22.96 3.66 12.05
CA GLY A 481 -23.04 2.89 10.80
C GLY A 481 -23.06 3.75 9.53
N GLY A 482 -22.45 4.94 9.58
CA GLY A 482 -22.29 5.80 8.41
C GLY A 482 -21.19 5.32 7.47
N LEU A 483 -20.86 6.14 6.45
CA LEU A 483 -19.86 5.79 5.43
C LEU A 483 -18.48 5.46 6.01
N SER A 484 -17.98 6.27 6.94
CA SER A 484 -16.68 6.02 7.59
C SER A 484 -16.69 4.73 8.42
N GLY A 485 -17.73 4.52 9.22
CA GLY A 485 -17.86 3.35 10.08
C GLY A 485 -17.95 2.04 9.30
N THR A 486 -18.80 1.97 8.27
CA THR A 486 -18.92 0.74 7.45
C THR A 486 -17.72 0.53 6.54
N PHE A 487 -17.06 1.58 6.05
CA PHE A 487 -15.82 1.43 5.29
C PHE A 487 -14.67 0.93 6.18
N ALA A 488 -14.54 1.43 7.41
CA ALA A 488 -13.58 0.88 8.37
C ALA A 488 -13.90 -0.59 8.70
N ALA A 489 -15.19 -0.93 8.89
CA ALA A 489 -15.63 -2.30 9.13
C ALA A 489 -15.23 -3.24 7.98
N ARG A 490 -15.44 -2.82 6.73
CA ARG A 490 -15.01 -3.55 5.53
C ARG A 490 -13.52 -3.89 5.58
N LEU A 491 -12.68 -2.87 5.81
CA LEU A 491 -11.23 -3.05 5.82
C LEU A 491 -10.79 -3.98 6.95
N LEU A 492 -11.32 -3.79 8.17
CA LEU A 492 -10.97 -4.61 9.34
C LEU A 492 -11.41 -6.08 9.19
N SER A 493 -12.59 -6.31 8.60
CA SER A 493 -13.07 -7.66 8.29
C SER A 493 -12.18 -8.36 7.26
N ASP A 494 -11.79 -7.66 6.18
CA ASP A 494 -10.88 -8.22 5.17
C ASP A 494 -9.48 -8.52 5.79
N LEU A 495 -9.06 -7.75 6.80
CA LEU A 495 -7.84 -7.97 7.59
C LEU A 495 -7.94 -9.08 8.66
N GLY A 496 -9.14 -9.64 8.87
CA GLY A 496 -9.36 -10.82 9.72
C GLY A 496 -9.78 -10.54 11.15
N HIS A 497 -10.29 -9.34 11.44
CA HIS A 497 -10.81 -8.99 12.75
C HIS A 497 -12.33 -9.15 12.83
N ASN A 498 -12.84 -9.38 14.04
CA ASN A 498 -14.26 -9.39 14.33
C ASN A 498 -14.75 -7.96 14.56
N VAL A 499 -15.83 -7.59 13.86
CA VAL A 499 -16.32 -6.21 13.88
C VAL A 499 -17.80 -6.17 14.25
N THR A 500 -18.11 -5.39 15.28
CA THR A 500 -19.49 -5.08 15.70
C THR A 500 -19.76 -3.60 15.50
N ILE A 501 -20.83 -3.28 14.76
CA ILE A 501 -21.27 -1.90 14.48
C ILE A 501 -22.55 -1.61 15.28
N TRP A 502 -22.61 -0.49 16.00
CA TRP A 502 -23.88 0.05 16.52
C TRP A 502 -24.32 1.27 15.74
N ASP A 503 -25.58 1.28 15.35
CA ASP A 503 -26.22 2.46 14.77
C ASP A 503 -27.54 2.75 15.51
N LYS A 504 -27.72 4.01 15.92
CA LYS A 504 -28.95 4.45 16.61
C LYS A 504 -30.18 4.45 15.70
N GLY A 505 -29.97 4.49 14.38
CA GLY A 505 -31.02 4.41 13.38
C GLY A 505 -31.60 3.00 13.29
N SER A 506 -32.86 2.93 12.87
CA SER A 506 -33.50 1.64 12.58
C SER A 506 -32.94 0.95 11.34
N ASN A 507 -32.17 1.65 10.52
CA ASN A 507 -31.45 1.18 9.34
C ASN A 507 -30.14 1.96 9.21
N LEU A 508 -29.13 1.37 8.54
CA LEU A 508 -27.94 2.11 8.11
C LEU A 508 -28.38 3.20 7.13
N GLY A 509 -27.92 4.43 7.34
CA GLY A 509 -28.37 5.52 6.49
C GLY A 509 -27.64 6.82 6.77
N GLY A 510 -27.60 7.28 8.02
CA GLY A 510 -27.01 8.60 8.33
C GLY A 510 -27.48 9.68 7.34
N ARG A 511 -26.53 10.38 6.70
CA ARG A 511 -26.82 11.30 5.58
C ARG A 511 -26.99 10.64 4.23
N LEU A 512 -26.58 9.40 4.08
CA LEU A 512 -26.84 8.60 2.90
C LEU A 512 -28.29 8.11 2.82
N THR A 513 -29.19 8.59 3.69
CA THR A 513 -30.60 8.21 3.69
C THR A 513 -31.27 8.58 2.37
N SER A 514 -31.98 7.61 1.79
CA SER A 514 -32.79 7.76 0.59
C SER A 514 -34.24 7.38 0.85
N TRP A 515 -35.15 7.94 0.04
CA TRP A 515 -36.57 7.62 0.06
C TRP A 515 -37.04 7.22 -1.34
N GLN A 516 -37.82 6.15 -1.46
CA GLN A 516 -38.40 5.74 -2.73
C GLN A 516 -39.85 6.24 -2.84
N THR A 517 -40.17 6.94 -3.93
CA THR A 517 -41.55 7.36 -4.21
C THR A 517 -42.38 6.16 -4.70
N GLY A 518 -43.72 6.27 -4.64
CA GLY A 518 -44.62 5.21 -5.12
C GLY A 518 -44.47 4.86 -6.61
N ARG A 519 -43.69 5.63 -7.38
CA ARG A 519 -43.38 5.41 -8.81
C ARG A 519 -41.93 4.94 -9.06
N ARG A 520 -41.23 4.48 -8.02
CA ARG A 520 -39.83 4.02 -8.03
C ARG A 520 -38.74 5.10 -8.19
N ALA A 521 -39.08 6.40 -8.21
CA ALA A 521 -38.07 7.46 -8.18
C ALA A 521 -37.35 7.48 -6.82
N ILE A 522 -36.04 7.69 -6.82
CA ILE A 522 -35.21 7.70 -5.60
C ILE A 522 -34.88 9.15 -5.24
N LEU A 523 -35.24 9.53 -4.01
CA LEU A 523 -34.91 10.80 -3.38
C LEU A 523 -33.70 10.59 -2.48
N HIS A 524 -32.59 11.26 -2.76
CA HIS A 524 -31.44 11.31 -1.85
C HIS A 524 -31.64 12.49 -0.91
N LEU A 525 -31.98 12.19 0.35
CA LEU A 525 -32.46 13.21 1.30
C LEU A 525 -31.32 13.96 2.01
N GLY A 526 -30.14 13.35 2.19
CA GLY A 526 -29.03 13.97 2.91
C GLY A 526 -27.85 14.34 2.01
N ALA A 527 -27.02 13.37 1.62
CA ALA A 527 -25.93 13.58 0.66
C ALA A 527 -26.41 13.19 -0.75
N ARG A 528 -26.27 14.10 -1.70
CA ARG A 528 -26.67 13.91 -3.11
C ARG A 528 -25.52 13.44 -3.99
N SER A 529 -24.30 13.53 -3.49
CA SER A 529 -23.08 13.07 -4.13
C SER A 529 -22.03 12.70 -3.07
N LEU A 530 -21.03 11.92 -3.47
CA LEU A 530 -19.82 11.66 -2.71
C LEU A 530 -18.69 12.45 -3.38
N ASP A 531 -18.25 13.53 -2.74
CA ASP A 531 -17.24 14.44 -3.30
C ASP A 531 -15.89 14.33 -2.57
N SER A 532 -14.87 14.98 -3.15
CA SER A 532 -13.48 15.01 -2.66
C SER A 532 -12.87 13.63 -2.47
N ILE A 533 -13.23 12.67 -3.33
CA ILE A 533 -12.79 11.28 -3.20
C ILE A 533 -11.27 11.18 -3.43
N PRO A 534 -10.50 10.61 -2.46
CA PRO A 534 -9.06 10.46 -2.62
C PRO A 534 -8.68 9.58 -3.83
N LYS A 535 -7.54 9.84 -4.47
CA LYS A 535 -7.11 9.08 -5.66
C LYS A 535 -6.98 7.59 -5.41
N TRP A 536 -6.53 7.19 -4.21
CA TRP A 536 -6.37 5.78 -3.84
C TRP A 536 -7.71 5.02 -3.71
N MET A 537 -8.84 5.74 -3.61
CA MET A 537 -10.19 5.14 -3.61
C MET A 537 -10.65 4.68 -5.00
N SER A 538 -9.93 5.03 -6.08
CA SER A 538 -10.35 4.75 -7.46
C SER A 538 -10.84 3.31 -7.65
N ARG A 539 -10.09 2.32 -7.16
CA ARG A 539 -10.44 0.89 -7.28
C ARG A 539 -11.75 0.49 -6.58
N PHE A 540 -12.08 1.10 -5.45
CA PHE A 540 -13.36 0.87 -4.78
C PHE A 540 -14.50 1.56 -5.52
N THR A 541 -14.27 2.80 -5.95
CA THR A 541 -15.30 3.57 -6.67
C THR A 541 -15.62 2.97 -8.03
N THR A 542 -14.64 2.42 -8.75
CA THR A 542 -14.86 1.69 -10.01
C THR A 542 -15.71 0.44 -9.79
N GLU A 543 -15.55 -0.26 -8.67
CA GLU A 543 -16.45 -1.37 -8.32
C GLU A 543 -17.86 -0.85 -8.06
N TRP A 544 -18.02 0.23 -7.28
CA TRP A 544 -19.34 0.79 -6.98
C TRP A 544 -20.06 1.26 -8.25
N GLU A 545 -19.33 1.81 -9.23
CA GLU A 545 -19.84 2.15 -10.56
C GLU A 545 -20.26 0.89 -11.35
N THR A 546 -19.43 -0.14 -11.33
CA THR A 546 -19.71 -1.42 -12.03
C THR A 546 -20.93 -2.13 -11.46
N LEU A 547 -21.13 -2.06 -10.14
CA LEU A 547 -22.32 -2.57 -9.45
C LEU A 547 -23.56 -1.70 -9.65
N GLY A 548 -23.44 -0.55 -10.31
CA GLY A 548 -24.55 0.38 -10.53
C GLY A 548 -25.03 1.08 -9.27
N LEU A 549 -24.19 1.16 -8.22
CA LEU A 549 -24.52 1.87 -6.98
C LEU A 549 -24.40 3.39 -7.16
N VAL A 550 -23.37 3.81 -7.91
CA VAL A 550 -23.05 5.21 -8.20
C VAL A 550 -22.67 5.38 -9.67
N LYS A 551 -22.67 6.63 -10.16
CA LYS A 551 -22.05 7.04 -11.42
C LYS A 551 -21.14 8.23 -11.17
N ARG A 552 -20.09 8.36 -11.98
CA ARG A 552 -19.25 9.56 -11.97
C ARG A 552 -19.89 10.72 -12.71
N ASP A 553 -19.82 11.90 -12.10
CA ASP A 553 -20.24 13.18 -12.66
C ASP A 553 -19.18 14.25 -12.31
N GLY A 554 -18.31 14.56 -13.27
CA GLY A 554 -17.08 15.32 -13.00
C GLY A 554 -16.20 14.63 -11.96
N ASP A 555 -15.85 15.36 -10.90
CA ASP A 555 -15.04 14.87 -9.77
C ASP A 555 -15.89 14.25 -8.64
N SER A 556 -17.20 14.12 -8.83
CA SER A 556 -18.16 13.64 -7.83
C SER A 556 -18.76 12.29 -8.22
N LEU A 557 -19.18 11.50 -7.22
CA LEU A 557 -19.95 10.27 -7.44
C LEU A 557 -21.40 10.49 -7.05
N VAL A 558 -22.30 10.40 -8.02
CA VAL A 558 -23.74 10.56 -7.80
C VAL A 558 -24.37 9.17 -7.65
N PRO A 559 -25.17 8.92 -6.60
CA PRO A 559 -25.85 7.64 -6.44
C PRO A 559 -26.86 7.36 -7.55
N ILE A 560 -26.93 6.09 -7.93
CA ILE A 560 -27.97 5.55 -8.83
C ILE A 560 -29.01 4.78 -8.01
N LEU A 561 -28.54 4.03 -7.00
CA LEU A 561 -29.36 3.28 -6.06
C LEU A 561 -29.41 3.98 -4.69
N PRO A 562 -30.37 3.65 -3.83
CA PRO A 562 -30.40 4.14 -2.45
C PRO A 562 -29.04 3.87 -1.78
N LEU A 563 -28.37 4.91 -1.30
CA LEU A 563 -27.04 4.76 -0.71
C LEU A 563 -26.97 3.84 0.55
N PRO A 564 -28.05 3.50 1.27
CA PRO A 564 -28.00 2.41 2.25
C PRO A 564 -27.57 1.06 1.66
N GLU A 565 -27.78 0.81 0.37
CA GLU A 565 -27.28 -0.39 -0.31
C GLU A 565 -25.75 -0.42 -0.36
N LEU A 566 -25.11 0.74 -0.58
CA LEU A 566 -23.66 0.87 -0.47
C LEU A 566 -23.19 0.58 0.96
N LEU A 567 -23.89 1.10 1.98
CA LEU A 567 -23.54 0.83 3.38
C LEU A 567 -23.66 -0.65 3.73
N ASN A 568 -24.69 -1.33 3.23
CA ASN A 568 -24.87 -2.78 3.41
C ASN A 568 -23.74 -3.58 2.73
N LEU A 569 -23.34 -3.18 1.51
CA LEU A 569 -22.19 -3.77 0.82
C LEU A 569 -20.90 -3.58 1.62
N LEU A 570 -20.72 -2.43 2.28
CA LEU A 570 -19.55 -2.17 3.11
C LEU A 570 -19.58 -2.95 4.43
N SER A 571 -20.76 -3.19 5.01
CA SER A 571 -20.88 -3.91 6.28
C SER A 571 -20.93 -5.44 6.17
N GLU A 572 -20.92 -6.07 4.98
CA GLU A 572 -20.96 -7.53 4.90
C GLU A 572 -19.77 -8.16 5.66
N GLY A 573 -20.01 -9.19 6.47
CA GLY A 573 -18.97 -9.81 7.29
C GLY A 573 -18.77 -9.14 8.66
N SER A 574 -19.57 -8.11 8.98
CA SER A 574 -19.63 -7.49 10.31
C SER A 574 -21.01 -7.71 10.96
N GLU A 575 -21.05 -7.74 12.29
CA GLU A 575 -22.30 -7.71 13.05
C GLU A 575 -22.84 -6.27 13.09
N VAL A 576 -24.12 -6.06 12.78
CA VAL A 576 -24.75 -4.73 12.78
C VAL A 576 -25.94 -4.69 13.73
N ASN A 577 -25.84 -3.84 14.76
CA ASN A 577 -26.83 -3.66 15.81
C ASN A 577 -27.60 -2.34 15.59
N HIS A 578 -28.85 -2.45 15.10
CA HIS A 578 -29.73 -1.31 14.80
C HIS A 578 -30.57 -0.83 15.98
N GLY A 579 -30.78 0.47 16.07
CA GLY A 579 -31.54 1.10 17.15
C GLY A 579 -30.79 1.13 18.49
N HIS A 580 -29.52 0.75 18.51
CA HIS A 580 -28.67 0.79 19.69
C HIS A 580 -27.96 2.14 19.79
N MET A 581 -28.05 2.76 20.96
CA MET A 581 -27.31 3.99 21.27
C MET A 581 -26.18 3.66 22.23
N VAL A 582 -24.93 3.93 21.84
CA VAL A 582 -23.81 3.88 22.78
C VAL A 582 -23.88 5.11 23.67
N CYS A 583 -23.85 4.87 24.98
CA CYS A 583 -24.10 5.89 26.00
C CYS A 583 -22.89 6.13 26.91
N ASN A 584 -21.90 5.23 26.90
CA ASN A 584 -20.69 5.37 27.71
C ASN A 584 -19.53 4.53 27.12
N LEU A 585 -18.31 5.07 27.21
CA LEU A 585 -17.04 4.39 26.95
C LEU A 585 -16.12 4.44 28.18
N GLU A 586 -15.61 3.29 28.60
CA GLU A 586 -14.64 3.19 29.70
C GLU A 586 -13.34 2.54 29.19
N LEU A 587 -12.21 3.23 29.40
CA LEU A 587 -10.88 2.69 29.10
C LEU A 587 -10.51 1.64 30.14
N LEU A 588 -10.13 0.45 29.67
CA LEU A 588 -9.60 -0.63 30.48
C LEU A 588 -8.09 -0.77 30.24
N VAL A 589 -7.41 -1.54 31.09
CA VAL A 589 -5.98 -1.84 30.92
C VAL A 589 -5.71 -2.50 29.56
N ASP A 590 -6.57 -3.43 29.15
CA ASP A 590 -6.41 -4.26 27.95
C ASP A 590 -7.65 -4.14 27.03
N GLY A 591 -8.12 -2.93 26.76
CA GLY A 591 -9.21 -2.69 25.81
C GLY A 591 -10.18 -1.60 26.27
N VAL A 592 -11.40 -1.66 25.76
CA VAL A 592 -12.43 -0.64 25.95
C VAL A 592 -13.76 -1.33 26.27
N ARG A 593 -14.45 -0.86 27.31
CA ARG A 593 -15.84 -1.25 27.59
C ARG A 593 -16.77 -0.27 26.90
N VAL A 594 -17.76 -0.82 26.21
CA VAL A 594 -18.80 -0.09 25.48
C VAL A 594 -20.15 -0.41 26.11
N ASP A 595 -20.86 0.60 26.60
CA ASP A 595 -22.22 0.47 27.10
C ASP A 595 -23.22 0.96 26.04
N SER A 596 -24.07 0.05 25.59
CA SER A 596 -25.13 0.34 24.62
C SER A 596 -26.52 0.21 25.25
N GLU A 597 -27.46 1.04 24.82
CA GLU A 597 -28.85 1.02 25.23
C GLU A 597 -29.75 0.71 24.04
N PHE A 598 -30.68 -0.23 24.21
CA PHE A 598 -31.71 -0.57 23.24
C PHE A 598 -33.05 -0.73 23.95
N LYS A 599 -34.05 0.09 23.57
CA LYS A 599 -35.39 0.08 24.18
C LYS A 599 -35.40 0.14 25.72
N GLY A 600 -34.44 0.87 26.32
CA GLY A 600 -34.30 1.01 27.77
C GLY A 600 -33.52 -0.11 28.46
N GLU A 601 -33.11 -1.15 27.73
CA GLU A 601 -32.20 -2.19 28.25
C GLU A 601 -30.75 -1.82 27.94
N ARG A 602 -29.89 -1.89 28.95
CA ARG A 602 -28.45 -1.62 28.81
C ARG A 602 -27.66 -2.91 28.70
N LYS A 603 -26.71 -2.94 27.77
CA LYS A 603 -25.76 -4.03 27.54
C LYS A 603 -24.35 -3.48 27.49
N SER A 604 -23.47 -4.06 28.30
CA SER A 604 -22.04 -3.78 28.32
C SER A 604 -21.28 -4.88 27.58
N SER A 605 -20.36 -4.48 26.69
CA SER A 605 -19.49 -5.38 25.94
C SER A 605 -18.05 -4.87 25.97
N ARG A 606 -17.07 -5.77 25.88
CA ARG A 606 -15.64 -5.44 25.85
C ARG A 606 -15.08 -5.62 24.44
N PHE A 607 -14.21 -4.70 24.02
CA PHE A 607 -13.52 -4.72 22.74
C PHE A 607 -12.03 -4.42 22.93
N ASP A 608 -11.18 -4.91 22.04
CA ASP A 608 -9.76 -4.59 22.01
C ASP A 608 -9.53 -3.16 21.50
N ARG A 609 -10.34 -2.74 20.52
CA ARG A 609 -10.30 -1.41 19.90
C ARG A 609 -11.71 -0.90 19.64
N VAL A 610 -11.87 0.42 19.65
CA VAL A 610 -13.15 1.09 19.32
C VAL A 610 -12.92 2.21 18.32
N LEU A 611 -13.72 2.24 17.26
CA LEU A 611 -13.79 3.35 16.31
C LEU A 611 -15.08 4.14 16.53
N VAL A 612 -14.96 5.43 16.77
CA VAL A 612 -16.08 6.34 16.96
C VAL A 612 -16.30 7.11 15.66
N ALA A 613 -17.37 6.77 14.94
CA ALA A 613 -17.74 7.25 13.61
C ALA A 613 -19.04 8.07 13.62
N VAL A 614 -19.29 8.80 14.72
CA VAL A 614 -20.45 9.68 14.90
C VAL A 614 -20.09 11.14 14.56
N PRO A 615 -21.07 12.04 14.35
CA PRO A 615 -20.79 13.46 14.13
C PRO A 615 -19.92 14.08 15.23
N VAL A 616 -19.10 15.08 14.88
CA VAL A 616 -18.02 15.59 15.74
C VAL A 616 -18.48 16.06 17.12
N GLU A 617 -19.69 16.61 17.24
CA GLU A 617 -20.26 17.00 18.53
C GLU A 617 -20.57 15.79 19.41
N GLN A 618 -21.15 14.73 18.84
CA GLN A 618 -21.40 13.47 19.58
C GLN A 618 -20.08 12.77 19.89
N ALA A 619 -19.09 12.88 19.00
CA ALA A 619 -17.75 12.36 19.24
C ALA A 619 -17.07 13.11 20.40
N ALA A 620 -17.25 14.43 20.52
CA ALA A 620 -16.72 15.22 21.62
C ALA A 620 -17.35 14.82 22.97
N ASP A 621 -18.66 14.57 23.00
CA ASP A 621 -19.35 14.07 24.19
C ASP A 621 -18.73 12.74 24.66
N ILE A 622 -18.57 11.77 23.73
CA ILE A 622 -17.95 10.46 24.01
C ILE A 622 -16.47 10.62 24.40
N ALA A 623 -15.73 11.51 23.73
CA ALA A 623 -14.31 11.73 24.00
C ALA A 623 -14.07 12.31 25.41
N SER A 624 -15.00 13.12 25.92
CA SER A 624 -14.92 13.69 27.26
C SER A 624 -14.92 12.63 28.37
N GLU A 625 -15.56 11.48 28.13
CA GLU A 625 -15.57 10.34 29.07
C GLU A 625 -14.20 9.67 29.22
N ILE A 626 -13.30 9.89 28.25
CA ILE A 626 -11.94 9.35 28.22
C ILE A 626 -10.87 10.46 28.32
N ASP A 627 -11.25 11.60 28.89
CA ASP A 627 -10.42 12.80 29.10
C ASP A 627 -9.82 13.40 27.80
N LEU A 628 -10.41 13.14 26.64
CA LEU A 628 -9.91 13.61 25.35
C LEU A 628 -10.75 14.78 24.84
N GLU A 629 -10.11 15.91 24.58
CA GLU A 629 -10.79 17.08 24.00
C GLU A 629 -10.85 16.98 22.47
N ILE A 630 -12.06 17.07 21.93
CA ILE A 630 -12.31 17.15 20.48
C ILE A 630 -13.13 18.41 20.22
N VAL A 631 -12.66 19.23 19.30
CA VAL A 631 -13.34 20.47 18.88
C VAL A 631 -13.75 20.36 17.43
N GLY A 632 -15.02 20.66 17.15
CA GLY A 632 -15.54 20.73 15.80
C GLY A 632 -16.99 21.18 15.81
N LYS A 633 -17.51 21.46 14.62
CA LYS A 633 -18.91 21.87 14.42
C LYS A 633 -19.44 21.26 13.14
N SER A 634 -20.74 20.99 13.15
CA SER A 634 -21.51 20.51 12.03
C SER A 634 -22.62 21.49 11.70
N SER A 635 -22.86 21.70 10.41
CA SER A 635 -24.05 22.40 9.93
C SER A 635 -25.27 21.48 10.01
N PRO A 636 -26.44 21.99 10.45
CA PRO A 636 -27.69 21.26 10.38
C PRO A 636 -28.21 21.23 8.94
N CYS A 637 -29.13 20.29 8.66
CA CYS A 637 -29.82 20.20 7.38
C CYS A 637 -31.26 19.78 7.60
N ILE A 638 -32.18 20.50 6.96
CA ILE A 638 -33.60 20.18 6.92
C ILE A 638 -34.03 20.05 5.47
N VAL A 639 -34.74 18.96 5.18
CA VAL A 639 -35.34 18.72 3.88
C VAL A 639 -36.83 18.43 4.00
N ALA A 640 -37.60 18.82 3.00
CA ALA A 640 -38.98 18.43 2.84
C ALA A 640 -39.25 17.99 1.42
N TRP A 641 -40.13 17.02 1.23
CA TRP A 641 -40.51 16.53 -0.09
C TRP A 641 -41.99 16.20 -0.15
N GLY A 642 -42.58 16.35 -1.33
CA GLY A 642 -44.00 16.07 -1.51
C GLY A 642 -44.48 16.36 -2.94
N PRO A 643 -45.79 16.19 -3.17
CA PRO A 643 -46.39 16.38 -4.47
C PRO A 643 -46.38 17.85 -4.89
N CYS A 644 -45.89 18.13 -6.11
CA CYS A 644 -45.84 19.45 -6.72
C CYS A 644 -45.64 19.32 -8.23
N GLU A 645 -46.58 19.84 -9.03
CA GLU A 645 -46.54 19.73 -10.50
C GLU A 645 -45.82 20.92 -11.18
N THR A 646 -45.76 22.07 -10.51
CA THR A 646 -45.18 23.32 -11.04
C THR A 646 -44.12 23.83 -10.07
N LEU A 647 -42.87 23.92 -10.53
CA LEU A 647 -41.78 24.52 -9.75
C LEU A 647 -42.02 26.03 -9.58
N LEU A 648 -41.66 26.55 -8.42
CA LEU A 648 -41.51 28.00 -8.24
C LEU A 648 -40.29 28.48 -9.01
N GLU A 649 -40.46 29.48 -9.87
CA GLU A 649 -39.35 30.08 -10.62
C GLU A 649 -38.35 30.81 -9.70
N ASN A 650 -38.84 31.36 -8.57
CA ASN A 650 -38.04 32.06 -7.57
C ASN A 650 -38.28 31.47 -6.19
N PRO A 651 -37.40 30.56 -5.70
CA PRO A 651 -37.53 30.02 -4.36
C PRO A 651 -37.25 31.11 -3.30
N PRO A 652 -37.83 31.00 -2.09
CA PRO A 652 -37.48 31.88 -0.97
C PRO A 652 -35.97 31.86 -0.68
N GLU A 653 -35.45 32.96 -0.14
CA GLU A 653 -34.04 33.02 0.27
C GLU A 653 -33.71 31.86 1.21
N GLY A 654 -32.60 31.16 0.94
CA GLY A 654 -32.16 29.99 1.69
C GLY A 654 -32.95 28.71 1.44
N PHE A 655 -33.82 28.65 0.42
CA PHE A 655 -34.52 27.45 -0.02
C PHE A 655 -33.96 27.01 -1.37
N SER A 656 -33.52 25.75 -1.46
CA SER A 656 -33.16 25.12 -2.73
C SER A 656 -34.23 24.13 -3.12
N ILE A 657 -34.82 24.29 -4.31
CA ILE A 657 -35.93 23.47 -4.79
C ILE A 657 -35.46 22.61 -5.96
N TYR A 658 -35.69 21.31 -5.87
CA TYR A 658 -35.27 20.32 -6.85
C TYR A 658 -36.47 19.53 -7.34
N LYS A 659 -36.61 19.42 -8.66
CA LYS A 659 -37.58 18.51 -9.27
C LYS A 659 -36.99 17.11 -9.30
N VAL A 660 -37.70 16.16 -8.70
CA VAL A 660 -37.26 14.78 -8.55
C VAL A 660 -37.88 13.92 -9.65
N ASP A 661 -39.16 14.12 -9.89
CA ASP A 661 -39.89 13.58 -11.04
C ASP A 661 -40.98 14.58 -11.47
N GLU A 662 -41.86 14.20 -12.40
CA GLU A 662 -42.92 15.08 -12.89
C GLU A 662 -43.88 15.61 -11.81
N LYS A 663 -44.00 14.92 -10.68
CA LYS A 663 -44.97 15.22 -9.62
C LYS A 663 -44.36 15.39 -8.24
N THR A 664 -43.06 15.17 -8.06
CA THR A 664 -42.39 15.20 -6.76
C THR A 664 -41.32 16.28 -6.73
N THR A 665 -41.38 17.13 -5.70
CA THR A 665 -40.40 18.18 -5.44
C THR A 665 -39.71 17.92 -4.10
N LEU A 666 -38.41 18.17 -4.05
CA LEU A 666 -37.59 18.20 -2.84
C LEU A 666 -37.17 19.64 -2.56
N VAL A 667 -37.29 20.05 -1.32
CA VAL A 667 -36.84 21.35 -0.80
C VAL A 667 -35.76 21.08 0.23
N GLU A 668 -34.60 21.69 0.04
CA GLU A 668 -33.48 21.69 0.99
C GLU A 668 -33.30 23.10 1.55
N LEU A 669 -33.26 23.22 2.88
CA LEU A 669 -33.01 24.48 3.54
C LEU A 669 -31.51 24.70 3.72
N SER A 670 -31.07 25.94 3.50
CA SER A 670 -29.73 26.41 3.84
C SER A 670 -29.37 26.11 5.30
N PRO A 671 -28.06 25.99 5.64
CA PRO A 671 -27.62 25.80 7.02
C PRO A 671 -28.19 26.84 8.00
N GLU A 672 -28.28 28.09 7.58
CA GLU A 672 -28.75 29.21 8.41
C GLU A 672 -30.21 29.04 8.81
N ILE A 673 -31.08 28.74 7.84
CA ILE A 673 -32.51 28.51 8.10
C ILE A 673 -32.71 27.19 8.84
N SER A 674 -31.95 26.15 8.46
CA SER A 674 -31.98 24.87 9.15
C SER A 674 -31.67 25.04 10.63
N HIS A 675 -30.69 25.87 10.99
CA HIS A 675 -30.33 26.15 12.38
C HIS A 675 -31.46 26.82 13.16
N GLN A 676 -32.19 27.75 12.54
CA GLN A 676 -33.32 28.44 13.19
C GLN A 676 -34.50 27.50 13.49
N LEU A 677 -34.67 26.45 12.68
CA LEU A 677 -35.83 25.57 12.72
C LEU A 677 -35.52 24.17 13.29
N ILE A 678 -34.26 23.86 13.63
CA ILE A 678 -33.82 22.48 13.92
C ILE A 678 -34.54 21.82 15.10
N ASP A 679 -35.02 22.62 16.05
CA ASP A 679 -35.71 22.13 17.25
C ASP A 679 -37.20 21.84 17.02
N GLN A 680 -37.77 22.30 15.91
CA GLN A 680 -39.18 22.06 15.56
C GLN A 680 -39.43 20.59 15.17
N ASP A 681 -40.60 20.05 15.49
CA ASP A 681 -40.96 18.70 15.08
C ASP A 681 -41.18 18.58 13.56
N LYS A 682 -41.15 17.36 13.02
CA LYS A 682 -41.25 17.11 11.57
C LYS A 682 -42.58 17.56 10.98
N ALA A 683 -43.69 17.46 11.70
CA ALA A 683 -44.99 17.88 11.18
C ALA A 683 -45.06 19.41 11.05
N LEU A 684 -44.58 20.13 12.07
CA LEU A 684 -44.49 21.57 12.03
C LEU A 684 -43.50 22.08 10.98
N LEU A 685 -42.35 21.42 10.82
CA LEU A 685 -41.39 21.72 9.76
C LEU A 685 -42.02 21.60 8.37
N THR A 686 -42.77 20.52 8.12
CA THR A 686 -43.49 20.35 6.85
C THR A 686 -44.38 21.55 6.58
N LYS A 687 -45.20 21.94 7.57
CA LYS A 687 -46.12 23.07 7.45
C LYS A 687 -45.40 24.40 7.19
N ILE A 688 -44.36 24.71 7.95
CA ILE A 688 -43.57 25.95 7.76
C ILE A 688 -42.96 26.01 6.35
N ILE A 689 -42.44 24.88 5.87
CA ILE A 689 -41.78 24.81 4.57
C ILE A 689 -42.81 24.97 3.45
N THR A 690 -43.94 24.24 3.51
CA THR A 690 -44.98 24.31 2.47
C THR A 690 -45.67 25.68 2.44
N GLU A 691 -45.93 26.30 3.60
CA GLU A 691 -46.47 27.68 3.67
C GLU A 691 -45.54 28.70 3.02
N ARG A 692 -44.22 28.62 3.27
CA ARG A 692 -43.23 29.55 2.68
C ARG A 692 -43.06 29.41 1.18
N ILE A 693 -43.34 28.23 0.63
CA ILE A 693 -43.35 27.97 -0.82
C ILE A 693 -44.77 28.05 -1.41
N GLY A 694 -45.78 28.48 -0.65
CA GLY A 694 -47.14 28.67 -1.14
C GLY A 694 -47.89 27.39 -1.53
N LEU A 695 -47.57 26.26 -0.89
CA LEU A 695 -48.18 24.95 -1.14
C LEU A 695 -48.94 24.42 0.09
N SER A 696 -49.88 23.49 -0.15
CA SER A 696 -50.50 22.67 0.90
C SER A 696 -49.48 21.69 1.49
N ASP A 697 -49.59 21.39 2.79
CA ASP A 697 -48.81 20.35 3.48
C ASP A 697 -49.31 18.92 3.19
N GLU A 698 -50.44 18.78 2.50
CA GLU A 698 -51.02 17.48 2.15
C GLU A 698 -50.06 16.63 1.31
N GLY A 699 -49.72 15.44 1.83
CA GLY A 699 -48.80 14.51 1.17
C GLY A 699 -47.32 14.86 1.28
N TRP A 700 -46.97 15.99 1.92
CA TRP A 700 -45.58 16.38 2.18
C TRP A 700 -45.03 15.72 3.45
N LYS A 701 -43.71 15.52 3.46
CA LYS A 701 -42.94 14.98 4.59
C LYS A 701 -41.67 15.80 4.78
N SER A 702 -41.12 15.78 5.98
CA SER A 702 -39.84 16.41 6.28
C SER A 702 -38.90 15.48 7.04
N HIS A 703 -37.61 15.76 6.92
CA HIS A 703 -36.54 15.13 7.69
C HIS A 703 -35.53 16.17 8.13
N LYS A 704 -34.82 15.89 9.23
CA LYS A 704 -33.83 16.80 9.80
C LYS A 704 -32.62 16.05 10.35
N TRP A 705 -31.44 16.61 10.13
CA TRP A 705 -30.20 16.22 10.78
C TRP A 705 -29.66 17.42 11.55
N ARG A 706 -29.53 17.28 12.88
CA ARG A 706 -28.91 18.33 13.72
C ARG A 706 -27.44 18.51 13.38
N TYR A 707 -26.75 17.39 13.16
CA TYR A 707 -25.34 17.35 12.76
C TYR A 707 -25.27 16.65 11.40
N SER A 708 -25.36 17.45 10.34
CA SER A 708 -25.40 16.96 8.96
C SER A 708 -23.99 16.91 8.38
N ARG A 709 -23.36 18.07 8.23
CA ARG A 709 -22.06 18.19 7.56
C ARG A 709 -21.06 18.82 8.51
N ALA A 710 -19.91 18.21 8.74
CA ALA A 710 -18.85 18.90 9.45
C ALA A 710 -18.47 20.20 8.71
N SER A 711 -18.45 21.32 9.41
CA SER A 711 -17.96 22.61 8.91
C SER A 711 -16.59 22.95 9.50
N SER A 712 -16.23 22.32 10.63
CA SER A 712 -14.92 22.38 11.25
C SER A 712 -14.67 21.12 12.08
N GLY A 713 -13.41 20.82 12.34
CA GLY A 713 -13.00 19.65 13.09
C GLY A 713 -11.49 19.47 13.08
N PRO A 714 -11.00 18.35 13.63
CA PRO A 714 -9.56 18.08 13.69
C PRO A 714 -8.86 17.95 12.34
N GLY A 715 -9.58 17.56 11.28
CA GLY A 715 -9.01 17.34 9.94
C GLY A 715 -8.06 16.13 9.85
N SER A 716 -7.92 15.37 10.93
CA SER A 716 -7.12 14.15 11.02
C SER A 716 -7.67 13.23 12.10
N VAL A 717 -7.31 11.94 12.03
CA VAL A 717 -7.73 10.93 13.01
C VAL A 717 -7.12 11.25 14.36
N ILE A 718 -7.97 11.34 15.40
CA ILE A 718 -7.52 11.45 16.79
C ILE A 718 -7.66 10.08 17.45
N SER A 719 -6.66 9.65 18.21
CA SER A 719 -6.71 8.37 18.93
C SER A 719 -6.21 8.51 20.36
N ARG A 720 -6.77 7.71 21.28
CA ARG A 720 -6.33 7.58 22.66
C ARG A 720 -6.64 6.18 23.19
N HIS A 721 -5.63 5.49 23.71
CA HIS A 721 -5.75 4.20 24.42
C HIS A 721 -6.71 3.18 23.75
N GLY A 722 -6.56 2.96 22.44
CA GLY A 722 -7.36 1.99 21.70
C GLY A 722 -8.72 2.49 21.19
N VAL A 723 -9.07 3.76 21.45
CA VAL A 723 -10.21 4.46 20.85
C VAL A 723 -9.71 5.40 19.77
N SER A 724 -10.33 5.36 18.58
CA SER A 724 -10.01 6.23 17.45
C SER A 724 -11.26 6.92 16.92
N PHE A 725 -11.18 8.23 16.66
CA PHE A 725 -12.28 9.05 16.17
C PHE A 725 -12.14 9.31 14.68
N ILE A 726 -13.20 9.01 13.93
CA ILE A 726 -13.24 9.06 12.45
C ILE A 726 -14.53 9.70 11.96
N GLY A 727 -14.56 10.12 10.70
CA GLY A 727 -15.70 10.80 10.10
C GLY A 727 -15.28 11.96 9.21
N ASP A 728 -16.26 12.68 8.68
CA ASP A 728 -16.04 13.83 7.79
C ASP A 728 -15.36 15.02 8.48
N ALA A 729 -15.32 15.07 9.81
CA ALA A 729 -14.55 16.04 10.60
C ALA A 729 -13.08 15.65 10.84
N PHE A 730 -12.71 14.39 10.62
CA PHE A 730 -11.44 13.79 11.03
C PHE A 730 -10.55 13.38 9.84
N GLY A 731 -10.85 13.88 8.65
CA GLY A 731 -10.06 13.62 7.44
C GLY A 731 -9.81 14.91 6.65
N LYS A 732 -8.98 14.79 5.61
CA LYS A 732 -8.70 15.90 4.69
C LYS A 732 -9.96 16.28 3.91
N ASP A 733 -10.14 17.58 3.70
CA ASP A 733 -11.35 18.17 3.10
C ASP A 733 -12.60 17.95 3.97
N ILE A 734 -12.62 18.64 5.13
CA ILE A 734 -13.66 18.51 6.15
C ILE A 734 -15.07 18.65 5.56
N GLY A 735 -15.97 17.77 6.00
CA GLY A 735 -17.39 17.78 5.64
C GLY A 735 -17.72 17.08 4.33
N PHE A 736 -16.73 16.48 3.65
CA PHE A 736 -16.94 15.72 2.41
C PHE A 736 -16.86 14.21 2.65
N ALA A 737 -17.43 13.44 1.71
CA ALA A 737 -17.38 11.97 1.76
C ALA A 737 -15.93 11.45 1.71
N GLY A 738 -15.05 12.15 0.98
CA GLY A 738 -13.61 11.88 0.96
C GLY A 738 -12.97 11.88 2.34
N ALA A 739 -13.25 12.88 3.18
CA ALA A 739 -12.75 12.95 4.55
C ALA A 739 -13.20 11.76 5.41
N ALA A 740 -14.47 11.33 5.24
CA ALA A 740 -15.00 10.18 5.96
C ALA A 740 -14.29 8.86 5.56
N LEU A 741 -14.02 8.68 4.26
CA LEU A 741 -13.29 7.50 3.75
C LEU A 741 -11.81 7.53 4.13
N ASP A 742 -11.17 8.70 4.07
CA ASP A 742 -9.77 8.89 4.42
C ASP A 742 -9.51 8.66 5.91
N SER A 743 -10.32 9.26 6.77
CA SER A 743 -10.21 9.05 8.22
C SER A 743 -10.43 7.59 8.62
N ALA A 744 -11.39 6.91 7.99
CA ALA A 744 -11.65 5.48 8.21
C ALA A 744 -10.43 4.61 7.83
N ALA A 745 -9.90 4.77 6.61
CA ALA A 745 -8.76 3.99 6.16
C ALA A 745 -7.49 4.27 6.97
N ARG A 746 -7.23 5.54 7.31
CA ARG A 746 -6.08 5.93 8.14
C ARG A 746 -6.19 5.38 9.56
N ALA A 747 -7.36 5.40 10.18
CA ALA A 747 -7.54 4.82 11.51
C ALA A 747 -7.23 3.32 11.52
N VAL A 748 -7.68 2.58 10.50
CA VAL A 748 -7.35 1.15 10.32
C VAL A 748 -5.84 0.94 10.12
N SER A 749 -5.21 1.75 9.27
CA SER A 749 -3.75 1.70 9.06
C SER A 749 -2.96 2.03 10.32
N ASN A 750 -3.39 3.01 11.11
CA ASN A 750 -2.71 3.44 12.33
C ASN A 750 -2.65 2.31 13.38
N MET A 751 -3.61 1.38 13.39
CA MET A 751 -3.57 0.20 14.27
C MET A 751 -2.38 -0.73 13.98
N HIS A 752 -1.77 -0.61 12.80
CA HIS A 752 -0.64 -1.43 12.34
C HIS A 752 0.71 -0.71 12.50
N LEU A 753 0.71 0.52 13.02
CA LEU A 753 1.92 1.31 13.26
C LEU A 753 2.35 1.13 14.71
N SER A 754 3.34 0.27 14.94
CA SER A 754 3.96 0.11 16.25
C SER A 754 5.10 1.10 16.45
N ILE A 755 5.22 1.61 17.67
CA ILE A 755 6.40 2.33 18.13
C ILE A 755 7.59 1.39 18.02
N LEU A 756 8.70 1.94 17.52
CA LEU A 756 9.93 1.19 17.31
C LEU A 756 11.04 1.88 18.07
N ASP A 757 11.68 1.12 18.96
CA ASP A 757 12.91 1.54 19.61
C ASP A 757 14.03 1.60 18.55
N PRO A 758 14.69 2.76 18.38
CA PRO A 758 15.76 2.92 17.41
C PRO A 758 17.06 2.21 17.81
N GLU A 759 17.12 1.46 18.91
CA GLU A 759 18.25 0.56 19.15
C GLU A 759 18.23 -0.65 18.20
N PHE A 760 18.80 -0.48 17.01
CA PHE A 760 19.14 -1.61 16.15
C PHE A 760 20.35 -2.31 16.77
N ASN A 761 20.13 -3.49 17.37
CA ASN A 761 21.15 -4.34 18.03
C ASN A 761 22.25 -4.80 17.07
N ARG A 762 23.13 -3.87 16.67
CA ARG A 762 24.13 -4.13 15.66
C ARG A 762 25.21 -5.04 16.18
N ARG A 763 25.34 -6.17 15.51
CA ARG A 763 26.59 -6.90 15.50
C ARG A 763 27.45 -6.30 14.40
N PRO A 764 28.71 -5.92 14.66
CA PRO A 764 29.63 -5.60 13.58
C PRO A 764 29.86 -6.89 12.77
N VAL A 765 29.09 -7.09 11.71
CA VAL A 765 29.19 -8.30 10.88
C VAL A 765 29.90 -7.95 9.58
N GLN A 766 31.16 -7.53 9.67
CA GLN A 766 32.10 -7.95 8.63
C GLN A 766 32.61 -9.34 9.01
N SER A 767 31.73 -10.34 8.89
CA SER A 767 32.12 -11.73 9.13
C SER A 767 33.05 -12.17 8.00
N SER A 768 34.33 -12.30 8.33
CA SER A 768 35.08 -13.43 7.82
C SER A 768 34.53 -14.69 8.49
N LEU A 769 34.33 -15.78 7.75
CA LEU A 769 33.89 -17.06 8.33
C LEU A 769 34.88 -17.64 9.36
N SER A 770 36.05 -17.01 9.57
CA SER A 770 36.95 -17.36 10.68
C SER A 770 36.46 -16.88 12.05
N ASP A 771 35.40 -16.07 12.13
CA ASP A 771 34.85 -15.56 13.39
C ASP A 771 33.64 -16.39 13.92
N TRP A 772 33.43 -17.62 13.42
CA TRP A 772 32.39 -18.58 13.90
C TRP A 772 32.96 -19.95 14.25
#